data_AF-A0A8H5H9Q1-F1
#
_entry.id   AF-A0A8H5H9Q1-F1
#
_cell.length_a   1.000
_cell.length_b   1.000
_cell.length_c   1.000
_cell.angle_alpha   90.00
_cell.angle_beta   90.00
_cell.angle_gamma   90.00
#
_symmetry.space_group_name_H-M   'P 1'
#
loop_
_entity.id
_entity.type
_entity.pdbx_description
1 polymer ?
#
loop_
_entity_poly.entity_id
_entity_poly.type
_entity_poly.pdbx_seq_one_letter_code
_entity_poly.pdbx_strand_id
1 'polypeptide(L)'
;MSSGTDFRLLRTNQGLVLTANGIQRLVSNAIFAVPPNLELQDSPRMILLTETECEIISEKQMNAIKPDTTRLYCAGAGKSRTGEVYFASVIWAEGQRLRKSLGLPPRDLYVTLTAQDDPDMDRSVHALLPGQLPDQSSSEFLDHLVFTLHLLSDYATAQRYCAGLILSQPESSKGFLRLADSSFALFQYKLAMLSYARAFELASADDKIQSYCLKRIEKCSHYSEWEQVFQQSELKQIPERLCQLLIQPWSEDLKTAISNIDLAPTFCLEPRTRLLIPVASRSPSNFQVLPRFFRWIIPFHLAAMSTPKSADDISALASLGVRTVLTLTEEEPLPQTWFSRTTVSNIFLPIPNYHPPSIEQIDVVIRLLEDENKIPLLIHCGGGKGRAGTVIACYLAAYGFSKPRPGQDHPKLAADEAISALRSIRPGSLETPQQEALVSKWCSTIWKRQSIYPDLPSEPPPCDMIIDGALERDANLFILVGLPGSGKSWFSRSLVARDRANWTYISQDETGSRASCETEIGYRRSGRVILDRCNTSDSDRKRWLDLASNWVVNPVCVWFDYDRDLCLSRAQMRVGHPTLTPGNRVRNAVDHMHKVFVCPSSNEGFKAIITIRSFEAARDLVSRLSSPIGIYKFPRTAHLLDLGAATSDDIILPPLLLPEHPLFDVPSNTGSVIITEKVDGANMAFSLSSDGSQIIVQNRSHYVNPSSHEQFKKLGLWVDAHRDELIRLLRRDKHFLERYILFGEWLYATHSIPYTRLPDRFMAFDLYDRSNDIFVDRQTMQTLLDRTTIALVPVMYEGRLPSEEELKDMVQRPSRFYDGRVEGIYVKWERGGKVVKRGKVVRSDFIAGNEHWSKKNLQVNGLANAFD
;
A
#
# COMPACT_ATOMS: atom_id res chain seq x y z
N MET A 1 28.52 30.62 45.09
CA MET A 1 29.94 30.55 44.71
C MET A 1 30.04 30.95 43.25
N SER A 2 30.80 32.02 42.97
CA SER A 2 30.86 32.71 41.67
C SER A 2 31.31 31.79 40.53
N SER A 3 30.46 31.63 39.53
CA SER A 3 30.73 30.96 38.25
C SER A 3 31.81 31.72 37.47
N GLY A 4 33.07 31.36 37.71
CA GLY A 4 34.20 31.81 36.91
C GLY A 4 34.06 31.28 35.49
N THR A 5 34.10 32.18 34.51
CA THR A 5 34.15 31.88 33.07
C THR A 5 35.28 30.89 32.76
N ASP A 6 34.96 29.64 32.41
CA ASP A 6 35.96 28.60 32.10
C ASP A 6 36.70 28.84 30.77
N PHE A 7 36.22 29.74 29.90
CA PHE A 7 36.86 30.15 28.63
C PHE A 7 36.89 31.68 28.49
N ARG A 8 37.99 32.26 27.98
CA ARG A 8 38.12 33.69 27.64
C ARG A 8 38.69 33.87 26.24
N LEU A 9 38.10 34.78 25.46
CA LEU A 9 38.68 35.24 24.20
C LEU A 9 39.62 36.41 24.48
N LEU A 10 40.87 36.33 24.00
CA LEU A 10 41.84 37.42 24.08
C LEU A 10 42.44 37.69 22.70
N ARG A 11 42.58 38.98 22.37
CA ARG A 11 43.38 39.41 21.22
C ARG A 11 44.85 39.46 21.64
N THR A 12 45.70 38.79 20.89
CA THR A 12 47.15 38.68 21.12
C THR A 12 47.89 38.98 19.83
N ASN A 13 49.22 39.06 19.89
CA ASN A 13 50.09 39.21 18.71
C ASN A 13 50.00 38.00 17.75
N GLN A 14 49.35 36.90 18.12
CA GLN A 14 49.11 35.75 17.25
C GLN A 14 47.70 35.73 16.63
N GLY A 15 46.88 36.74 16.95
CA GLY A 15 45.48 36.85 16.56
C GLY A 15 44.50 36.69 17.72
N LEU A 16 43.28 36.25 17.42
CA LEU A 16 42.21 36.05 18.39
C LEU A 16 42.26 34.62 18.93
N VAL A 17 42.51 34.49 20.24
CA VAL A 17 42.85 33.22 20.87
C VAL A 17 41.86 32.91 21.99
N LEU A 18 41.43 31.66 22.08
CA LEU A 18 40.67 31.13 23.20
C LEU A 18 41.66 30.59 24.25
N THR A 19 41.59 31.14 25.46
CA THR A 19 42.48 30.80 26.59
C THR A 19 41.71 30.82 27.90
N ALA A 20 42.07 29.94 28.84
CA ALA A 20 41.68 29.87 30.26
C ALA A 20 41.92 28.44 30.78
N ASN A 21 41.69 28.21 32.07
CA ASN A 21 41.72 26.89 32.71
C ASN A 21 40.84 25.84 32.00
N GLY A 22 39.76 26.26 31.31
CA GLY A 22 38.91 25.35 30.53
C GLY A 22 39.61 24.71 29.33
N ILE A 23 40.56 25.40 28.66
CA ILE A 23 41.34 24.79 27.57
C ILE A 23 42.28 23.71 28.12
N GLN A 24 42.90 23.96 29.27
CA GLN A 24 43.78 22.98 29.91
C GLN A 24 43.00 21.73 30.35
N ARG A 25 41.77 21.88 30.85
CA ARG A 25 40.86 20.75 31.13
C ARG A 25 40.42 20.03 29.85
N LEU A 26 40.14 20.77 28.77
CA LEU A 26 39.67 20.20 27.50
C LEU A 26 40.70 19.22 26.90
N VAL A 27 41.99 19.56 26.97
CA VAL A 27 43.07 18.77 26.37
C VAL A 27 43.80 17.85 27.36
N SER A 28 43.36 17.78 28.62
CA SER A 28 44.07 17.03 29.67
C SER A 28 44.30 15.56 29.30
N ASN A 29 43.31 14.94 28.65
CA ASN A 29 43.42 13.55 28.21
C ASN A 29 44.42 13.38 27.05
N ALA A 30 44.49 14.37 26.15
CA ALA A 30 45.42 14.36 25.03
C ALA A 30 46.89 14.56 25.49
N ILE A 31 47.11 15.29 26.59
CA ILE A 31 48.45 15.47 27.18
C ILE A 31 49.07 14.13 27.61
N PHE A 32 48.28 13.17 28.09
CA PHE A 32 48.81 11.84 28.46
C PHE A 32 49.39 11.06 27.27
N ALA A 33 49.06 11.44 26.04
CA ALA A 33 49.64 10.82 24.84
C ALA A 33 51.02 11.40 24.47
N VAL A 34 51.44 12.50 25.11
CA VAL A 34 52.74 13.14 24.86
C VAL A 34 53.82 12.43 25.68
N PRO A 35 54.93 12.00 25.05
CA PRO A 35 56.07 11.42 25.76
C PRO A 35 56.62 12.33 26.86
N PRO A 36 56.97 11.79 28.05
CA PRO A 36 57.42 12.60 29.20
C PRO A 36 58.77 13.29 28.98
N ASN A 37 59.53 12.92 27.94
CA ASN A 37 60.81 13.53 27.57
C ASN A 37 60.67 14.79 26.71
N LEU A 38 59.45 15.17 26.31
CA LEU A 38 59.18 16.39 25.56
C LEU A 38 58.64 17.49 26.48
N GLU A 39 59.10 18.72 26.26
CA GLU A 39 58.64 19.89 27.02
C GLU A 39 57.22 20.28 26.59
N LEU A 40 56.30 20.32 27.56
CA LEU A 40 54.91 20.71 27.36
C LEU A 40 54.78 22.23 27.27
N GLN A 41 53.74 22.69 26.56
CA GLN A 41 53.44 24.10 26.47
C GLN A 41 52.78 24.62 27.77
N ASP A 42 53.44 25.56 28.45
CA ASP A 42 53.02 26.12 29.76
C ASP A 42 51.61 26.73 29.78
N SER A 43 51.16 27.26 28.63
CA SER A 43 49.85 27.91 28.49
C SER A 43 49.17 27.45 27.21
N PRO A 44 48.45 26.31 27.26
CA PRO A 44 47.74 25.80 26.10
C PRO A 44 46.66 26.79 25.67
N ARG A 45 46.66 27.11 24.38
CA ARG A 45 45.81 28.13 23.79
C ARG A 45 45.37 27.70 22.39
N MET A 46 44.13 28.01 22.04
CA MET A 46 43.58 27.67 20.72
C MET A 46 43.43 28.95 19.91
N ILE A 47 44.09 29.02 18.76
CA ILE A 47 43.94 30.14 17.84
C ILE A 47 42.59 29.97 17.13
N LEU A 48 41.71 30.97 17.20
CA LEU A 48 40.43 30.99 16.47
C LEU A 48 40.56 31.78 15.16
N LEU A 49 41.23 32.93 15.23
CA LEU A 49 41.58 33.78 14.09
C LEU A 49 43.08 34.05 14.14
N THR A 50 43.78 33.94 13.01
CA THR A 50 45.19 34.37 12.93
C THR A 50 45.29 35.89 12.99
N GLU A 51 46.51 36.41 13.18
CA GLU A 51 46.79 37.84 13.10
C GLU A 51 46.33 38.43 11.76
N THR A 52 46.72 37.80 10.65
CA THR A 52 46.32 38.20 9.29
C THR A 52 44.80 38.18 9.07
N GLU A 53 44.08 37.21 9.65
CA GLU A 53 42.62 37.16 9.59
C GLU A 53 41.97 38.27 10.44
N CYS A 54 42.62 38.70 11.52
CA CYS A 54 42.11 39.79 12.34
C CYS A 54 42.23 41.16 11.66
N GLU A 55 43.19 41.34 10.75
CA GLU A 55 43.39 42.60 9.99
C GLU A 55 42.29 42.86 8.97
N ILE A 56 41.70 41.80 8.41
CA ILE A 56 40.63 41.88 7.40
C ILE A 56 39.22 41.99 7.97
N ILE A 57 39.05 41.84 9.30
CA ILE A 57 37.76 41.93 9.98
C ILE A 57 37.58 43.32 10.58
N SER A 58 36.41 43.93 10.36
CA SER A 58 36.11 45.26 10.93
C SER A 58 36.05 45.25 12.46
N GLU A 59 36.42 46.36 13.11
CA GLU A 59 36.32 46.49 14.57
C GLU A 59 34.89 46.24 15.09
N LYS A 60 33.88 46.64 14.32
CA LYS A 60 32.47 46.40 14.65
C LYS A 60 32.15 44.91 14.71
N GLN A 61 32.65 44.12 13.74
CA GLN A 61 32.49 42.66 13.75
C GLN A 61 33.28 42.04 14.90
N MET A 62 34.51 42.51 15.14
CA MET A 62 35.38 42.01 16.21
C MET A 62 34.75 42.18 17.60
N ASN A 63 34.15 43.35 17.86
CA ASN A 63 33.46 43.64 19.13
C ASN A 63 32.15 42.86 19.31
N ALA A 64 31.58 42.33 18.23
CA ALA A 64 30.36 41.52 18.26
C ALA A 64 30.63 40.02 18.52
N ILE A 65 31.90 39.58 18.54
CA ILE A 65 32.27 38.18 18.73
C ILE A 65 31.99 37.74 20.17
N LYS A 66 30.93 36.93 20.34
CA LYS A 66 30.60 36.26 21.60
C LYS A 66 30.26 34.79 21.31
N PRO A 67 31.27 33.93 21.14
CA PRO A 67 31.02 32.58 20.69
C PRO A 67 30.59 31.70 21.87
N ASP A 68 29.68 30.77 21.60
CA ASP A 68 29.25 29.77 22.57
C ASP A 68 30.34 28.72 22.76
N THR A 69 30.88 28.65 23.98
CA THR A 69 31.94 27.72 24.37
C THR A 69 31.42 26.51 25.16
N THR A 70 30.11 26.30 25.24
CA THR A 70 29.52 25.19 26.00
C THR A 70 29.75 23.83 25.36
N ARG A 71 29.94 23.79 24.03
CA ARG A 71 30.10 22.56 23.23
C ARG A 71 31.44 22.54 22.48
N LEU A 72 32.53 22.53 23.24
CA LEU A 72 33.88 22.24 22.75
C LEU A 72 34.28 20.81 23.12
N TYR A 73 34.88 20.09 22.17
CA TYR A 73 35.35 18.74 22.39
C TYR A 73 36.79 18.56 21.91
N CYS A 74 37.57 17.73 22.60
CA CYS A 74 38.87 17.27 22.15
C CYS A 74 38.70 15.93 21.42
N ALA A 75 39.06 15.87 20.14
CA ALA A 75 39.00 14.64 19.35
C ALA A 75 40.15 13.66 19.67
N GLY A 76 41.25 14.14 20.24
CA GLY A 76 42.41 13.34 20.62
C GLY A 76 43.74 14.02 20.33
N ALA A 77 44.84 13.35 20.69
CA ALA A 77 46.19 13.79 20.38
C ALA A 77 46.68 13.32 19.00
N GLY A 78 47.34 14.20 18.27
CA GLY A 78 48.07 13.90 17.04
C GLY A 78 49.54 14.31 17.15
N LYS A 79 50.34 13.92 16.16
CA LYS A 79 51.77 14.23 16.10
C LYS A 79 52.24 14.64 14.71
N SER A 80 53.32 15.42 14.66
CA SER A 80 54.02 15.73 13.41
C SER A 80 54.69 14.49 12.80
N ARG A 81 55.08 14.60 11.52
CA ARG A 81 55.83 13.53 10.83
C ARG A 81 57.23 13.31 11.43
N THR A 82 57.83 14.34 11.99
CA THR A 82 59.12 14.26 12.69
C THR A 82 58.99 13.61 14.06
N GLY A 83 57.80 13.67 14.67
CA GLY A 83 57.48 13.03 15.95
C GLY A 83 57.79 13.87 17.19
N GLU A 84 58.27 15.10 17.01
CA GLU A 84 58.68 16.01 18.10
C GLU A 84 57.60 17.01 18.51
N VAL A 85 56.58 17.24 17.66
CA VAL A 85 55.49 18.18 17.92
C VAL A 85 54.18 17.41 18.10
N TYR A 86 53.47 17.66 19.21
CA TYR A 86 52.16 17.08 19.50
C TYR A 86 51.09 18.16 19.58
N PHE A 87 49.88 17.83 19.14
CA PHE A 87 48.72 18.71 19.18
C PHE A 87 47.47 17.96 19.63
N ALA A 88 46.50 18.69 20.18
CA ALA A 88 45.15 18.19 20.42
C ALA A 88 44.20 18.79 19.37
N SER A 89 43.49 17.93 18.62
CA SER A 89 42.46 18.37 17.67
C SER A 89 41.18 18.76 18.42
N VAL A 90 40.62 19.93 18.12
CA VAL A 90 39.46 20.49 18.80
C VAL A 90 38.29 20.58 17.83
N ILE A 91 37.17 19.97 18.21
CA ILE A 91 35.91 20.02 17.46
C ILE A 91 35.01 21.09 18.07
N TRP A 92 34.79 22.16 17.30
CA TRP A 92 33.98 23.30 17.73
C TRP A 92 33.12 23.86 16.59
N ALA A 93 31.90 23.34 16.46
CA ALA A 93 30.94 23.73 15.43
C ALA A 93 30.60 25.23 15.46
N GLU A 94 30.41 25.81 16.65
CA GLU A 94 30.12 27.25 16.79
C GLU A 94 31.32 28.11 16.41
N GLY A 95 32.55 27.66 16.68
CA GLY A 95 33.76 28.29 16.18
C GLY A 95 33.80 28.36 14.66
N GLN A 96 33.41 27.27 13.98
CA GLN A 96 33.33 27.27 12.52
C GLN A 96 32.20 28.16 11.97
N ARG A 97 31.03 28.18 12.64
CA ARG A 97 29.93 29.09 12.27
C ARG A 97 30.32 30.55 12.42
N LEU A 98 31.05 30.87 13.49
CA LEU A 98 31.61 32.22 13.68
C LEU A 98 32.53 32.58 12.51
N ARG A 99 33.49 31.72 12.16
CA ARG A 99 34.40 31.95 11.01
C ARG A 99 33.60 32.22 9.73
N LYS A 100 32.58 31.40 9.45
CA LYS A 100 31.68 31.60 8.31
C LYS A 100 30.93 32.94 8.36
N SER A 101 30.43 33.35 9.53
CA SER A 101 29.74 34.64 9.70
C SER A 101 30.66 35.86 9.48
N LEU A 102 31.97 35.66 9.64
CA LEU A 102 33.01 36.66 9.39
C LEU A 102 33.55 36.59 7.94
N GLY A 103 33.01 35.71 7.08
CA GLY A 103 33.48 35.54 5.71
C GLY A 103 34.79 34.77 5.57
N LEU A 104 35.24 34.09 6.64
CA LEU A 104 36.49 33.32 6.65
C LEU A 104 36.26 31.85 6.25
N PRO A 105 37.26 31.20 5.63
CA PRO A 105 37.18 29.78 5.33
C PRO A 105 37.20 28.94 6.62
N PRO A 106 36.57 27.75 6.61
CA PRO A 106 36.69 26.79 7.70
C PRO A 106 38.14 26.29 7.80
N ARG A 107 38.57 25.92 9.01
CA ARG A 107 39.93 25.40 9.26
C ARG A 107 39.95 24.41 10.41
N ASP A 108 40.95 23.54 10.47
CA ASP A 108 41.16 22.72 11.67
C ASP A 108 41.48 23.59 12.89
N LEU A 109 40.77 23.35 13.98
CA LEU A 109 41.00 24.00 15.26
C LEU A 109 41.76 23.05 16.16
N TYR A 110 42.82 23.53 16.79
CA TYR A 110 43.74 22.69 17.55
C TYR A 110 44.42 23.47 18.66
N VAL A 111 45.04 22.73 19.58
CA VAL A 111 45.91 23.25 20.63
C VAL A 111 47.25 22.54 20.53
N THR A 112 48.33 23.28 20.34
CA THR A 112 49.69 22.71 20.42
C THR A 112 49.99 22.30 21.86
N LEU A 113 50.49 21.08 22.07
CA LEU A 113 50.74 20.49 23.38
C LEU A 113 52.23 20.59 23.78
N THR A 114 53.15 20.58 22.82
CA THR A 114 54.60 20.71 23.01
C THR A 114 55.06 22.16 22.86
N ALA A 115 56.20 22.52 23.46
CA ALA A 115 56.76 23.87 23.36
C ALA A 115 57.23 24.24 21.93
N GLN A 116 57.60 23.25 21.11
CA GLN A 116 57.93 23.43 19.70
C GLN A 116 56.65 23.43 18.84
N ASP A 117 56.63 24.26 17.79
CA ASP A 117 55.54 24.31 16.80
C ASP A 117 56.08 23.96 15.41
N ASP A 118 55.25 23.29 14.62
CA ASP A 118 55.52 22.92 13.23
C ASP A 118 54.45 23.58 12.35
N PRO A 119 54.79 24.66 11.62
CA PRO A 119 53.82 25.41 10.84
C PRO A 119 53.21 24.59 9.69
N ASP A 120 53.95 23.60 9.16
CA ASP A 120 53.55 22.77 8.01
C ASP A 120 52.86 21.45 8.43
N MET A 121 52.61 21.27 9.73
CA MET A 121 51.97 20.08 10.28
C MET A 121 50.51 19.95 9.84
N ASP A 122 50.10 18.73 9.48
CA ASP A 122 48.68 18.36 9.36
C ASP A 122 48.06 18.27 10.77
N ARG A 123 47.07 19.12 11.02
CA ARG A 123 46.41 19.26 12.33
C ARG A 123 44.97 18.74 12.32
N SER A 124 44.61 18.05 11.24
CA SER A 124 43.30 17.43 11.07
C SER A 124 43.15 16.16 11.91
N VAL A 125 41.94 15.63 11.95
CA VAL A 125 41.64 14.36 12.63
C VAL A 125 42.36 13.15 12.00
N HIS A 126 42.96 13.29 10.81
CA HIS A 126 43.73 12.23 10.15
C HIS A 126 45.11 12.02 10.74
N ALA A 127 45.67 13.05 11.39
CA ALA A 127 46.98 13.01 12.02
C ALA A 127 46.94 12.59 13.50
N LEU A 128 45.78 12.13 13.98
CA LEU A 128 45.61 11.59 15.33
C LEU A 128 46.35 10.26 15.50
N LEU A 129 46.86 9.99 16.71
CA LEU A 129 47.50 8.71 17.01
C LEU A 129 46.46 7.58 17.03
N PRO A 130 46.86 6.32 16.74
CA PRO A 130 45.96 5.17 16.82
C PRO A 130 45.25 5.09 18.18
N GLY A 131 43.93 4.94 18.17
CA GLY A 131 43.11 4.82 19.39
C GLY A 131 42.82 6.13 20.15
N GLN A 132 43.24 7.30 19.63
CA GLN A 132 42.97 8.59 20.27
C GLN A 132 41.57 9.13 20.01
N LEU A 133 40.93 8.73 18.91
CA LEU A 133 39.52 9.00 18.69
C LEU A 133 38.71 8.27 19.77
N PRO A 134 37.77 8.93 20.47
CA PRO A 134 37.09 8.30 21.60
C PRO A 134 36.32 7.05 21.14
N ASP A 135 36.72 5.88 21.62
CA ASP A 135 36.09 4.57 21.32
C ASP A 135 34.59 4.54 21.71
N GLN A 136 34.19 5.41 22.66
CA GLN A 136 32.80 5.69 23.04
C GLN A 136 32.51 7.19 22.90
N SER A 137 32.48 7.66 21.66
CA SER A 137 32.12 9.03 21.34
C SER A 137 30.64 9.31 21.65
N SER A 138 30.33 10.41 22.35
CA SER A 138 28.95 10.84 22.57
C SER A 138 28.28 11.24 21.24
N SER A 139 26.96 11.11 21.16
CA SER A 139 26.21 11.51 19.96
C SER A 139 26.37 12.99 19.63
N GLU A 140 26.50 13.86 20.64
CA GLU A 140 26.76 15.29 20.46
C GLU A 140 28.16 15.55 19.88
N PHE A 141 29.18 14.84 20.35
CA PHE A 141 30.52 14.92 19.76
C PHE A 141 30.49 14.51 18.29
N LEU A 142 29.84 13.39 17.96
CA LEU A 142 29.76 12.89 16.59
C LEU A 142 29.02 13.87 15.66
N ASP A 143 27.90 14.46 16.08
CA ASP A 143 27.21 15.49 15.28
C ASP A 143 28.10 16.71 15.02
N HIS A 144 28.82 17.19 16.06
CA HIS A 144 29.73 18.31 15.93
C HIS A 144 30.96 17.99 15.05
N LEU A 145 31.51 16.78 15.15
CA LEU A 145 32.62 16.29 14.34
C LEU A 145 32.21 16.21 12.87
N VAL A 146 31.10 15.55 12.59
CA VAL A 146 30.56 15.38 11.23
C VAL A 146 30.21 16.73 10.60
N PHE A 147 29.60 17.65 11.37
CA PHE A 147 29.35 19.02 10.91
C PHE A 147 30.64 19.77 10.58
N THR A 148 31.68 19.62 11.41
CA THR A 148 32.98 20.26 11.17
C THR A 148 33.64 19.71 9.91
N LEU A 149 33.63 18.39 9.73
CA LEU A 149 34.17 17.73 8.53
C LEU A 149 33.42 18.14 7.26
N HIS A 150 32.10 18.34 7.33
CA HIS A 150 31.31 18.90 6.22
C HIS A 150 31.77 20.29 5.82
N LEU A 151 32.00 21.17 6.78
CA LEU A 151 32.49 22.51 6.48
C LEU A 151 33.88 22.45 5.83
N LEU A 152 34.73 21.54 6.28
CA LEU A 152 36.05 21.27 5.69
C LEU A 152 35.98 20.47 4.36
N SER A 153 34.79 20.14 3.86
CA SER A 153 34.56 19.34 2.66
C SER A 153 35.15 17.93 2.69
N ASP A 154 35.42 17.38 3.89
CA ASP A 154 35.87 16.00 4.08
C ASP A 154 34.68 15.05 4.27
N TYR A 155 33.93 14.87 3.17
CA TYR A 155 32.70 14.08 3.18
C TYR A 155 32.92 12.57 3.38
N ALA A 156 34.06 12.04 2.91
CA ALA A 156 34.37 10.62 3.04
C ALA A 156 34.56 10.23 4.51
N THR A 157 35.26 11.08 5.27
CA THR A 157 35.48 10.88 6.70
C THR A 157 34.21 11.16 7.49
N ALA A 158 33.48 12.23 7.14
CA ALA A 158 32.18 12.54 7.74
C ALA A 158 31.22 11.34 7.64
N GLN A 159 31.14 10.71 6.47
CA GLN A 159 30.28 9.55 6.22
C GLN A 159 30.61 8.36 7.14
N ARG A 160 31.89 8.09 7.43
CA ARG A 160 32.31 7.00 8.33
C ARG A 160 31.76 7.17 9.75
N TYR A 161 31.73 8.41 10.25
CA TYR A 161 31.23 8.72 11.59
C TYR A 161 29.70 8.83 11.66
N CYS A 162 29.02 9.05 10.53
CA CYS A 162 27.55 9.09 10.48
C CYS A 162 26.91 7.78 10.94
N ALA A 163 27.53 6.63 10.64
CA ALA A 163 27.01 5.34 11.10
C ALA A 163 27.00 5.22 12.62
N GLY A 164 28.06 5.68 13.29
CA GLY A 164 28.10 5.73 14.76
C GLY A 164 27.03 6.67 15.34
N LEU A 165 26.86 7.84 14.71
CA LEU A 165 25.85 8.82 15.13
C LEU A 165 24.43 8.25 15.02
N ILE A 166 24.09 7.64 13.88
CA ILE A 166 22.77 7.02 13.65
C ILE A 166 22.53 5.88 14.63
N LEU A 167 23.50 4.98 14.83
CA LEU A 167 23.33 3.86 15.75
C LEU A 167 23.20 4.31 17.21
N SER A 168 23.80 5.45 17.59
CA SER A 168 23.65 6.03 18.93
C SER A 168 22.29 6.71 19.16
N GLN A 169 21.64 7.21 18.09
CA GLN A 169 20.37 7.92 18.14
C GLN A 169 19.50 7.60 16.91
N PRO A 170 18.99 6.37 16.78
CA PRO A 170 18.28 5.92 15.57
C PRO A 170 16.94 6.64 15.34
N GLU A 171 16.36 7.22 16.39
CA GLU A 171 15.12 8.01 16.34
C GLU A 171 15.35 9.48 15.97
N SER A 172 16.61 9.91 15.81
CA SER A 172 16.96 11.30 15.50
C SER A 172 17.20 11.50 14.01
N SER A 173 16.55 12.50 13.41
CA SER A 173 16.75 12.85 11.99
C SER A 173 18.16 13.36 11.68
N LYS A 174 18.90 13.87 12.69
CA LYS A 174 20.22 14.51 12.50
C LYS A 174 21.24 13.60 11.84
N GLY A 175 21.41 12.38 12.36
CA GLY A 175 22.39 11.44 11.84
C GLY A 175 22.14 11.09 10.36
N PHE A 176 20.86 10.88 10.01
CA PHE A 176 20.44 10.62 8.65
C PHE A 176 20.64 11.83 7.72
N LEU A 177 20.34 13.06 8.17
CA LEU A 177 20.62 14.28 7.40
C LEU A 177 22.11 14.42 7.08
N ARG A 178 22.98 14.20 8.06
CA ARG A 178 24.44 14.26 7.85
C ARG A 178 24.92 13.19 6.89
N LEU A 179 24.43 11.96 7.04
CA LEU A 179 24.73 10.89 6.10
C LEU A 179 24.28 11.25 4.68
N ALA A 180 23.08 11.80 4.55
CA ALA A 180 22.49 12.18 3.28
C ALA A 180 23.31 13.26 2.56
N ASP A 181 23.65 14.35 3.27
CA ASP A 181 24.46 15.44 2.73
C ASP A 181 25.87 14.96 2.33
N SER A 182 26.52 14.13 3.16
CA SER A 182 27.83 13.52 2.83
C SER A 182 27.74 12.68 1.56
N SER A 183 26.73 11.80 1.50
CA SER A 183 26.57 10.85 0.40
C SER A 183 26.24 11.57 -0.91
N PHE A 184 25.46 12.64 -0.84
CA PHE A 184 25.17 13.48 -2.01
C PHE A 184 26.44 14.15 -2.54
N ALA A 185 27.29 14.71 -1.66
CA ALA A 185 28.55 15.32 -2.06
C ALA A 185 29.54 14.31 -2.68
N LEU A 186 29.44 13.04 -2.29
CA LEU A 186 30.21 11.92 -2.83
C LEU A 186 29.56 11.25 -4.06
N PHE A 187 28.51 11.84 -4.65
CA PHE A 187 27.80 11.29 -5.80
C PHE A 187 27.12 9.92 -5.55
N GLN A 188 26.88 9.56 -4.28
CA GLN A 188 26.18 8.35 -3.85
C GLN A 188 24.69 8.65 -3.68
N TYR A 189 24.04 8.99 -4.78
CA TYR A 189 22.68 9.54 -4.78
C TYR A 189 21.61 8.62 -4.20
N LYS A 190 21.77 7.30 -4.35
CA LYS A 190 20.83 6.33 -3.77
C LYS A 190 20.91 6.29 -2.24
N LEU A 191 22.12 6.23 -1.69
CA LEU A 191 22.33 6.32 -0.24
C LEU A 191 21.83 7.66 0.31
N ALA A 192 22.10 8.74 -0.41
CA ALA A 192 21.59 10.07 -0.05
C ALA A 192 20.05 10.10 -0.04
N MET A 193 19.40 9.58 -1.08
CA MET A 193 17.93 9.53 -1.19
C MET A 193 17.28 8.77 -0.03
N LEU A 194 17.78 7.57 0.28
CA LEU A 194 17.27 6.76 1.40
C LEU A 194 17.47 7.47 2.74
N SER A 195 18.62 8.13 2.92
CA SER A 195 18.93 8.85 4.15
C SER A 195 18.04 10.10 4.32
N TYR A 196 17.80 10.88 3.25
CA TYR A 196 16.86 12.00 3.30
C TYR A 196 15.42 11.53 3.54
N ALA A 197 15.00 10.41 2.94
CA ALA A 197 13.68 9.82 3.18
C ALA A 197 13.50 9.45 4.66
N ARG A 198 14.50 8.80 5.27
CA ARG A 198 14.45 8.47 6.69
C ARG A 198 14.45 9.71 7.58
N ALA A 199 15.23 10.73 7.24
CA ALA A 199 15.22 12.01 7.94
C ALA A 199 13.86 12.72 7.86
N PHE A 200 13.19 12.67 6.71
CA PHE A 200 11.85 13.23 6.51
C PHE A 200 10.83 12.56 7.44
N GLU A 201 10.84 11.23 7.53
CA GLU A 201 9.90 10.46 8.36
C GLU A 201 10.10 10.73 9.85
N LEU A 202 11.36 10.87 10.30
CA LEU A 202 11.69 11.16 11.69
C LEU A 202 11.46 12.64 12.07
N ALA A 203 11.32 13.54 11.10
CA ALA A 203 11.13 14.97 11.30
C ALA A 203 9.66 15.39 11.14
N SER A 204 8.70 14.53 11.51
CA SER A 204 7.26 14.76 11.32
C SER A 204 6.70 16.05 11.96
N ALA A 205 7.41 16.63 12.93
CA ALA A 205 7.05 17.89 13.59
C ALA A 205 7.85 19.12 13.11
N ASP A 206 8.74 18.97 12.12
CA ASP A 206 9.60 20.05 11.60
C ASP A 206 9.48 20.20 10.07
N ASP A 207 8.55 21.07 9.64
CA ASP A 207 8.26 21.37 8.24
C ASP A 207 9.50 21.85 7.46
N LYS A 208 10.46 22.51 8.10
CA LYS A 208 11.66 23.02 7.43
C LYS A 208 12.59 21.88 7.04
N ILE A 209 12.77 20.92 7.95
CA ILE A 209 13.56 19.72 7.67
C ILE A 209 12.87 18.87 6.59
N GLN A 210 11.56 18.67 6.69
CA GLN A 210 10.80 17.93 5.70
C GLN A 210 10.90 18.56 4.30
N SER A 211 10.70 19.88 4.20
CA SER A 211 10.84 20.62 2.94
C SER A 211 12.26 20.53 2.37
N TYR A 212 13.28 20.60 3.22
CA TYR A 212 14.66 20.40 2.81
C TYR A 212 14.88 18.99 2.25
N CYS A 213 14.44 17.96 2.96
CA CYS A 213 14.57 16.56 2.54
C CYS A 213 13.89 16.32 1.19
N LEU A 214 12.65 16.78 0.99
CA LEU A 214 11.92 16.63 -0.28
C LEU A 214 12.69 17.25 -1.45
N LYS A 215 13.18 18.49 -1.30
CA LYS A 215 13.97 19.17 -2.33
C LYS A 215 15.26 18.43 -2.67
N ARG A 216 15.85 17.73 -1.70
CA ARG A 216 17.10 16.98 -1.90
C ARG A 216 16.83 15.59 -2.49
N ILE A 217 15.74 14.94 -2.08
CA ILE A 217 15.23 13.69 -2.68
C ILE A 217 14.92 13.90 -4.16
N GLU A 218 14.26 15.01 -4.53
CA GLU A 218 14.04 15.42 -5.91
C GLU A 218 15.35 15.50 -6.70
N LYS A 219 16.38 16.16 -6.15
CA LYS A 219 17.71 16.21 -6.80
C LYS A 219 18.37 14.84 -6.95
N CYS A 220 18.21 13.95 -5.97
CA CYS A 220 18.72 12.58 -6.08
C CYS A 220 18.01 11.80 -7.20
N SER A 221 16.73 12.09 -7.47
CA SER A 221 15.94 11.38 -8.48
C SER A 221 16.42 11.59 -9.92
N HIS A 222 17.25 12.61 -10.15
CA HIS A 222 17.92 12.83 -11.44
C HIS A 222 18.99 11.76 -11.74
N TYR A 223 19.41 10.99 -10.75
CA TYR A 223 20.53 10.05 -10.85
C TYR A 223 20.22 8.63 -10.37
N SER A 224 19.07 8.42 -9.72
CA SER A 224 18.68 7.12 -9.18
C SER A 224 17.16 6.96 -9.17
N GLU A 225 16.70 5.71 -9.06
CA GLU A 225 15.27 5.39 -9.01
C GLU A 225 14.71 5.57 -7.59
N TRP A 226 13.40 5.82 -7.51
CA TRP A 226 12.69 6.06 -6.25
C TRP A 226 12.67 4.84 -5.30
N GLU A 227 12.45 5.11 -4.01
CA GLU A 227 12.22 4.13 -2.95
C GLU A 227 13.34 3.07 -2.86
N GLN A 228 12.98 1.78 -2.80
CA GLN A 228 13.88 0.66 -2.60
C GLN A 228 14.16 -0.05 -3.94
N VAL A 229 14.23 0.70 -5.04
CA VAL A 229 14.61 0.17 -6.35
C VAL A 229 16.07 0.51 -6.65
N PHE A 230 16.92 -0.50 -6.79
CA PHE A 230 18.38 -0.36 -6.84
C PHE A 230 18.98 -0.81 -8.15
N GLN A 231 20.05 -0.15 -8.58
CA GLN A 231 21.03 -0.71 -9.48
C GLN A 231 22.05 -1.56 -8.70
N GLN A 232 22.70 -2.53 -9.35
CA GLN A 232 23.68 -3.40 -8.70
C GLN A 232 24.85 -2.63 -8.06
N SER A 233 25.27 -1.51 -8.66
CA SER A 233 26.34 -0.65 -8.15
C SER A 233 25.94 0.12 -6.90
N GLU A 234 24.66 0.49 -6.77
CA GLU A 234 24.13 1.28 -5.65
C GLU A 234 24.07 0.45 -4.35
N LEU A 235 23.84 -0.86 -4.46
CA LEU A 235 23.80 -1.75 -3.29
C LEU A 235 25.12 -1.75 -2.51
N LYS A 236 26.25 -1.63 -3.22
CA LYS A 236 27.58 -1.57 -2.59
C LYS A 236 27.82 -0.31 -1.78
N GLN A 237 26.99 0.72 -1.98
CA GLN A 237 27.11 2.01 -1.28
C GLN A 237 26.45 1.94 0.10
N ILE A 238 25.53 1.00 0.34
CA ILE A 238 24.75 0.94 1.57
C ILE A 238 25.59 0.33 2.70
N PRO A 239 25.83 1.05 3.82
CA PRO A 239 26.56 0.49 4.94
C PRO A 239 25.78 -0.68 5.57
N GLU A 240 26.43 -1.84 5.71
CA GLU A 240 25.80 -3.07 6.21
C GLU A 240 25.10 -2.85 7.56
N ARG A 241 25.76 -2.14 8.48
CA ARG A 241 25.23 -1.80 9.82
C ARG A 241 23.97 -0.92 9.79
N LEU A 242 23.74 -0.18 8.71
CA LEU A 242 22.60 0.73 8.56
C LEU A 242 21.54 0.18 7.61
N CYS A 243 21.77 -0.98 7.00
CA CYS A 243 20.90 -1.56 5.98
C CYS A 243 19.44 -1.68 6.47
N GLN A 244 19.24 -2.20 7.69
CA GLN A 244 17.92 -2.32 8.32
C GLN A 244 17.23 -0.98 8.58
N LEU A 245 17.97 0.10 8.79
CA LEU A 245 17.39 1.41 9.08
C LEU A 245 17.09 2.22 7.81
N LEU A 246 17.82 1.96 6.73
CA LEU A 246 17.72 2.70 5.46
C LEU A 246 16.82 2.02 4.43
N ILE A 247 16.80 0.69 4.41
CA ILE A 247 15.99 -0.10 3.47
C ILE A 247 14.66 -0.43 4.15
N GLN A 248 13.80 0.59 4.23
CA GLN A 248 12.46 0.49 4.79
C GLN A 248 11.43 1.00 3.76
N PRO A 249 10.22 0.41 3.71
CA PRO A 249 9.12 0.95 2.91
C PRO A 249 8.85 2.40 3.29
N TRP A 250 8.76 3.28 2.28
CA TRP A 250 8.44 4.67 2.55
C TRP A 250 6.98 4.81 2.94
N SER A 251 6.72 5.65 3.94
CA SER A 251 5.37 6.02 4.37
C SER A 251 4.52 6.59 3.22
N GLU A 252 3.19 6.43 3.32
CA GLU A 252 2.25 7.00 2.36
C GLU A 252 2.31 8.55 2.36
N ASP A 253 2.65 9.17 3.50
CA ASP A 253 2.85 10.62 3.60
C ASP A 253 4.01 11.10 2.71
N LEU A 254 5.17 10.43 2.80
CA LEU A 254 6.32 10.75 1.94
C LEU A 254 6.01 10.48 0.47
N LYS A 255 5.37 9.34 0.15
CA LYS A 255 4.95 9.02 -1.23
C LYS A 255 4.02 10.07 -1.78
N THR A 256 3.02 10.49 -1.00
CA THR A 256 2.06 11.53 -1.37
C THR A 256 2.76 12.88 -1.57
N ALA A 257 3.67 13.26 -0.68
CA ALA A 257 4.45 14.48 -0.81
C ALA A 257 5.29 14.48 -2.09
N ILE A 258 5.97 13.38 -2.41
CA ILE A 258 6.76 13.23 -3.65
C ILE A 258 5.86 13.27 -4.89
N SER A 259 4.75 12.55 -4.88
CA SER A 259 3.81 12.52 -6.01
C SER A 259 3.11 13.85 -6.27
N ASN A 260 3.21 14.82 -5.36
CA ASN A 260 2.70 16.18 -5.53
C ASN A 260 3.77 17.17 -6.02
N ILE A 261 5.03 16.75 -6.14
CA ILE A 261 6.09 17.55 -6.76
C ILE A 261 5.81 17.60 -8.27
N ASP A 262 5.68 18.81 -8.84
CA ASP A 262 5.59 18.99 -10.28
C ASP A 262 6.99 18.86 -10.90
N LEU A 263 7.41 17.62 -11.14
CA LEU A 263 8.73 17.26 -11.65
C LEU A 263 8.61 16.60 -13.03
N ALA A 264 9.45 17.04 -13.96
CA ALA A 264 9.76 16.27 -15.16
C ALA A 264 10.96 15.34 -14.87
N PRO A 265 10.80 14.01 -14.87
CA PRO A 265 11.92 13.09 -14.67
C PRO A 265 13.00 13.31 -15.74
N THR A 266 14.25 13.26 -15.32
CA THR A 266 15.42 13.40 -16.22
C THR A 266 16.31 12.18 -16.21
N PHE A 267 16.20 11.33 -15.20
CA PHE A 267 17.02 10.14 -15.08
C PHE A 267 16.72 9.15 -16.20
N CYS A 268 17.75 8.83 -16.99
CA CYS A 268 17.67 7.90 -18.10
C CYS A 268 18.40 6.59 -17.72
N LEU A 269 17.71 5.46 -17.92
CA LEU A 269 18.29 4.14 -17.75
C LEU A 269 18.23 3.37 -19.07
N GLU A 270 19.35 2.74 -19.41
CA GLU A 270 19.43 1.83 -20.55
C GLU A 270 18.43 0.67 -20.37
N PRO A 271 17.68 0.26 -21.42
CA PRO A 271 16.64 -0.77 -21.30
C PRO A 271 17.13 -2.13 -20.78
N ARG A 272 18.43 -2.41 -20.90
CA ARG A 272 19.03 -3.68 -20.43
C ARG A 272 19.47 -3.63 -18.97
N THR A 273 19.57 -2.45 -18.36
CA THR A 273 19.95 -2.30 -16.96
C THR A 273 18.91 -2.99 -16.09
N ARG A 274 19.40 -3.88 -15.21
CA ARG A 274 18.56 -4.62 -14.26
C ARG A 274 18.43 -3.81 -12.99
N LEU A 275 17.21 -3.70 -12.50
CA LEU A 275 16.90 -3.11 -11.22
C LEU A 275 16.55 -4.21 -10.22
N LEU A 276 16.87 -3.96 -8.95
CA LEU A 276 16.70 -4.89 -7.85
C LEU A 276 15.82 -4.28 -6.77
N ILE A 277 15.05 -5.12 -6.09
CA ILE A 277 14.28 -4.71 -4.91
C ILE A 277 14.52 -5.69 -3.75
N PRO A 278 14.40 -5.24 -2.49
CA PRO A 278 14.48 -6.11 -1.33
C PRO A 278 13.36 -7.14 -1.31
N VAL A 279 13.68 -8.37 -0.89
CA VAL A 279 12.67 -9.42 -0.64
C VAL A 279 12.21 -9.33 0.81
N ALA A 280 10.90 -9.37 1.04
CA ALA A 280 10.29 -9.22 2.37
C ALA A 280 10.64 -10.34 3.38
N SER A 281 11.45 -11.35 3.03
CA SER A 281 11.76 -12.49 3.89
C SER A 281 13.00 -12.27 4.76
N ARG A 282 12.80 -11.84 6.02
CA ARG A 282 13.66 -11.92 7.22
C ARG A 282 15.17 -11.55 7.15
N SER A 283 15.75 -11.30 5.98
CA SER A 283 17.15 -10.92 5.78
C SER A 283 17.24 -9.67 4.90
N PRO A 284 17.81 -8.55 5.39
CA PRO A 284 17.96 -7.29 4.65
C PRO A 284 18.88 -7.35 3.42
N SER A 285 19.51 -8.51 3.19
CA SER A 285 20.53 -8.72 2.15
C SER A 285 20.02 -9.45 0.91
N ASN A 286 18.75 -9.86 0.88
CA ASN A 286 18.22 -10.64 -0.23
C ASN A 286 17.43 -9.74 -1.20
N PHE A 287 17.82 -9.76 -2.48
CA PHE A 287 17.25 -8.91 -3.51
C PHE A 287 16.71 -9.73 -4.67
N GLN A 288 15.54 -9.33 -5.18
CA GLN A 288 14.95 -9.87 -6.40
C GLN A 288 15.19 -8.92 -7.56
N VAL A 289 15.47 -9.47 -8.74
CA VAL A 289 15.63 -8.71 -9.97
C VAL A 289 14.26 -8.43 -10.58
N LEU A 290 13.96 -7.16 -10.83
CA LEU A 290 12.76 -6.76 -11.58
C LEU A 290 12.90 -7.14 -13.06
N PRO A 291 11.79 -7.41 -13.75
CA PRO A 291 11.79 -7.48 -15.20
C PRO A 291 12.30 -6.16 -15.80
N ARG A 292 12.89 -6.28 -17.00
CA ARG A 292 13.67 -5.20 -17.62
C ARG A 292 12.86 -3.93 -17.84
N PHE A 293 13.59 -2.83 -17.94
CA PHE A 293 13.07 -1.55 -18.38
C PHE A 293 11.93 -1.01 -17.51
N PHE A 294 11.97 -1.35 -16.21
CA PHE A 294 11.14 -0.74 -15.18
C PHE A 294 11.52 0.74 -15.01
N ARG A 295 10.52 1.62 -14.99
CA ARG A 295 10.63 3.01 -14.53
C ARG A 295 9.31 3.47 -13.94
N TRP A 296 9.38 4.31 -12.92
CA TRP A 296 8.30 5.24 -12.62
C TRP A 296 8.25 6.33 -13.70
N ILE A 297 7.12 6.45 -14.39
CA ILE A 297 6.84 7.57 -15.30
C ILE A 297 6.38 8.78 -14.48
N ILE A 298 5.40 8.53 -13.60
CA ILE A 298 4.95 9.46 -12.56
C ILE A 298 5.21 8.76 -11.22
N PRO A 299 6.04 9.30 -10.31
CA PRO A 299 6.40 8.66 -9.05
C PRO A 299 5.16 8.21 -8.27
N PHE A 300 5.12 6.93 -7.90
CA PHE A 300 4.02 6.30 -7.15
C PHE A 300 2.63 6.47 -7.78
N HIS A 301 2.54 6.65 -9.10
CA HIS A 301 1.25 6.80 -9.80
C HIS A 301 1.19 5.99 -11.09
N LEU A 302 2.21 6.11 -11.95
CA LEU A 302 2.28 5.38 -13.22
C LEU A 302 3.69 4.84 -13.42
N ALA A 303 3.81 3.55 -13.65
CA ALA A 303 5.07 2.89 -13.97
C ALA A 303 4.95 2.03 -15.23
N ALA A 304 6.09 1.71 -15.84
CA ALA A 304 6.13 0.87 -17.03
C ALA A 304 7.34 -0.04 -17.06
N MET A 305 7.15 -1.25 -17.61
CA MET A 305 8.19 -2.28 -17.69
C MET A 305 7.95 -3.30 -18.81
N SER A 306 8.90 -4.21 -19.01
CA SER A 306 8.70 -5.42 -19.80
C SER A 306 7.87 -6.48 -19.07
N THR A 307 7.38 -7.49 -19.79
CA THR A 307 6.46 -8.50 -19.26
C THR A 307 7.00 -9.21 -18.01
N PRO A 308 6.23 -9.23 -16.89
CA PRO A 308 6.48 -10.12 -15.76
C PRO A 308 6.58 -11.58 -16.18
N LYS A 309 7.44 -12.35 -15.53
CA LYS A 309 7.72 -13.76 -15.89
C LYS A 309 7.40 -14.76 -14.77
N SER A 310 7.02 -14.30 -13.58
CA SER A 310 6.60 -15.18 -12.48
C SER A 310 5.60 -14.51 -11.52
N ALA A 311 5.00 -15.31 -10.62
CA ALA A 311 4.21 -14.80 -9.50
C ALA A 311 5.06 -13.98 -8.50
N ASP A 312 6.35 -14.28 -8.40
CA ASP A 312 7.27 -13.51 -7.56
C ASP A 312 7.47 -12.10 -8.12
N ASP A 313 7.46 -11.91 -9.44
CA ASP A 313 7.48 -10.57 -10.04
C ASP A 313 6.24 -9.76 -9.66
N ILE A 314 5.07 -10.41 -9.57
CA ILE A 314 3.83 -9.74 -9.13
C ILE A 314 3.91 -9.38 -7.64
N SER A 315 4.45 -10.27 -6.81
CA SER A 315 4.69 -10.00 -5.39
C SER A 315 5.69 -8.85 -5.19
N ALA A 316 6.75 -8.81 -5.99
CA ALA A 316 7.72 -7.72 -6.01
C ALA A 316 7.07 -6.36 -6.33
N LEU A 317 6.20 -6.33 -7.34
CA LEU A 317 5.45 -5.12 -7.70
C LEU A 317 4.47 -4.69 -6.59
N ALA A 318 3.84 -5.65 -5.92
CA ALA A 318 2.99 -5.38 -4.76
C ALA A 318 3.77 -4.68 -3.63
N SER A 319 5.01 -5.12 -3.35
CA SER A 319 5.89 -4.50 -2.36
C SER A 319 6.31 -3.06 -2.70
N LEU A 320 6.31 -2.71 -4.00
CA LEU A 320 6.50 -1.32 -4.47
C LEU A 320 5.20 -0.49 -4.44
N GLY A 321 4.12 -1.05 -3.89
CA GLY A 321 2.82 -0.39 -3.80
C GLY A 321 1.97 -0.42 -5.08
N VAL A 322 2.39 -1.11 -6.14
CA VAL A 322 1.59 -1.24 -7.37
C VAL A 322 0.25 -1.92 -7.05
N ARG A 323 -0.86 -1.32 -7.49
CA ARG A 323 -2.22 -1.84 -7.24
C ARG A 323 -2.80 -2.56 -8.45
N THR A 324 -2.38 -2.16 -9.65
CA THR A 324 -2.89 -2.75 -10.89
C THR A 324 -1.78 -2.97 -11.90
N VAL A 325 -1.79 -4.13 -12.56
CA VAL A 325 -0.95 -4.46 -13.70
C VAL A 325 -1.81 -4.50 -14.94
N LEU A 326 -1.52 -3.63 -15.91
CA LEU A 326 -2.16 -3.60 -17.23
C LEU A 326 -1.34 -4.42 -18.23
N THR A 327 -1.91 -5.55 -18.65
CA THR A 327 -1.33 -6.48 -19.64
C THR A 327 -1.80 -6.11 -21.04
N LEU A 328 -0.84 -5.68 -21.88
CA LEU A 328 -1.10 -5.33 -23.28
C LEU A 328 -0.75 -6.45 -24.29
N THR A 329 -0.14 -7.54 -23.84
CA THR A 329 0.33 -8.64 -24.70
C THR A 329 -0.79 -9.59 -25.08
N GLU A 330 -1.34 -9.45 -26.30
CA GLU A 330 -2.39 -10.35 -26.82
C GLU A 330 -1.94 -11.82 -26.86
N GLU A 331 -0.67 -12.03 -27.20
CA GLU A 331 -0.08 -13.32 -27.53
C GLU A 331 0.34 -14.12 -26.30
N GLU A 332 0.64 -13.42 -25.20
CA GLU A 332 1.12 -14.02 -23.95
C GLU A 332 0.41 -13.32 -22.77
N PRO A 333 -0.85 -13.66 -22.47
CA PRO A 333 -1.55 -13.17 -21.29
C PRO A 333 -0.92 -13.69 -19.99
N LEU A 334 -0.97 -12.90 -18.92
CA LEU A 334 -0.43 -13.33 -17.62
C LEU A 334 -1.39 -14.32 -16.94
N PRO A 335 -0.88 -15.39 -16.30
CA PRO A 335 -1.72 -16.33 -15.55
C PRO A 335 -2.47 -15.66 -14.40
N GLN A 336 -3.79 -15.86 -14.32
CA GLN A 336 -4.61 -15.28 -13.24
C GLN A 336 -4.20 -15.77 -11.85
N THR A 337 -3.65 -16.98 -11.73
CA THR A 337 -3.20 -17.56 -10.47
C THR A 337 -2.10 -16.74 -9.79
N TRP A 338 -1.30 -15.98 -10.56
CA TRP A 338 -0.24 -15.12 -10.01
C TRP A 338 -0.76 -13.96 -9.17
N PHE A 339 -2.02 -13.56 -9.37
CA PHE A 339 -2.66 -12.44 -8.68
C PHE A 339 -3.54 -12.90 -7.50
N SER A 340 -3.79 -14.21 -7.37
CA SER A 340 -4.75 -14.76 -6.40
C SER A 340 -4.36 -14.53 -4.93
N ARG A 341 -3.07 -14.38 -4.65
CA ARG A 341 -2.52 -14.21 -3.28
C ARG A 341 -1.95 -12.82 -3.02
N THR A 342 -2.18 -11.86 -3.92
CA THR A 342 -1.65 -10.50 -3.80
C THR A 342 -2.79 -9.49 -3.81
N THR A 343 -2.50 -8.26 -3.38
CA THR A 343 -3.45 -7.16 -3.49
C THR A 343 -3.49 -6.54 -4.89
N VAL A 344 -2.72 -7.09 -5.83
CA VAL A 344 -2.55 -6.54 -7.19
C VAL A 344 -3.62 -7.13 -8.10
N SER A 345 -4.33 -6.26 -8.81
CA SER A 345 -5.28 -6.69 -9.83
C SER A 345 -4.63 -6.72 -11.22
N ASN A 346 -5.05 -7.66 -12.08
CA ASN A 346 -4.67 -7.67 -13.49
C ASN A 346 -5.80 -7.15 -14.37
N ILE A 347 -5.46 -6.26 -15.30
CA ILE A 347 -6.35 -5.81 -16.36
C ILE A 347 -5.74 -6.24 -17.68
N PHE A 348 -6.48 -7.02 -18.46
CA PHE A 348 -6.04 -7.50 -19.77
C PHE A 348 -6.68 -6.68 -20.89
N LEU A 349 -5.85 -5.98 -21.67
CA LEU A 349 -6.25 -5.18 -22.82
C LEU A 349 -5.38 -5.55 -24.02
N PRO A 350 -5.71 -6.63 -24.75
CA PRO A 350 -4.84 -7.19 -25.79
C PRO A 350 -4.60 -6.21 -26.93
N ILE A 351 -3.34 -6.06 -27.31
CA ILE A 351 -2.90 -5.32 -28.49
C ILE A 351 -1.93 -6.22 -29.25
N PRO A 352 -2.09 -6.43 -30.58
CA PRO A 352 -1.17 -7.27 -31.35
C PRO A 352 0.26 -6.75 -31.31
N ASN A 353 1.23 -7.65 -31.43
CA ASN A 353 2.64 -7.29 -31.47
C ASN A 353 2.94 -6.29 -32.61
N TYR A 354 3.82 -5.32 -32.34
CA TYR A 354 4.17 -4.19 -33.23
C TYR A 354 3.03 -3.24 -33.66
N HIS A 355 1.80 -3.47 -33.21
CA HIS A 355 0.66 -2.59 -33.52
C HIS A 355 0.42 -1.53 -32.44
N PRO A 356 -0.17 -0.37 -32.79
CA PRO A 356 -0.69 0.59 -31.83
C PRO A 356 -1.99 0.08 -31.17
N PRO A 357 -2.31 0.53 -29.94
CA PRO A 357 -3.68 0.48 -29.42
C PRO A 357 -4.67 1.25 -30.31
N SER A 358 -5.97 0.95 -30.15
CA SER A 358 -7.03 1.81 -30.67
C SER A 358 -7.22 3.08 -29.82
N ILE A 359 -7.95 4.08 -30.33
CA ILE A 359 -8.28 5.29 -29.58
C ILE A 359 -9.11 4.94 -28.35
N GLU A 360 -10.09 4.05 -28.53
CA GLU A 360 -10.95 3.57 -27.44
C GLU A 360 -10.15 2.81 -26.37
N GLN A 361 -9.13 2.05 -26.76
CA GLN A 361 -8.20 1.42 -25.80
C GLN A 361 -7.40 2.46 -25.02
N ILE A 362 -6.92 3.53 -25.66
CA ILE A 362 -6.25 4.63 -24.93
C ILE A 362 -7.23 5.30 -23.96
N ASP A 363 -8.45 5.63 -24.40
CA ASP A 363 -9.46 6.26 -23.55
C ASP A 363 -9.78 5.41 -22.31
N VAL A 364 -9.85 4.08 -22.45
CA VAL A 364 -9.98 3.15 -21.31
C VAL A 364 -8.79 3.26 -20.36
N VAL A 365 -7.55 3.26 -20.87
CA VAL A 365 -6.36 3.31 -20.01
C VAL A 365 -6.24 4.64 -19.28
N ILE A 366 -6.53 5.76 -19.95
CA ILE A 366 -6.48 7.08 -19.31
C ILE A 366 -7.52 7.17 -18.18
N ARG A 367 -8.74 6.62 -18.35
CA ARG A 367 -9.73 6.55 -17.27
C ARG A 367 -9.28 5.67 -16.10
N LEU A 368 -8.56 4.57 -16.34
CA LEU A 368 -8.01 3.74 -15.26
C LEU A 368 -7.01 4.48 -14.36
N LEU A 369 -6.36 5.53 -14.89
CA LEU A 369 -5.41 6.35 -14.14
C LEU A 369 -6.08 7.40 -13.24
N GLU A 370 -7.41 7.58 -13.33
CA GLU A 370 -8.18 8.42 -12.41
C GLU A 370 -8.71 7.64 -11.20
N ASP A 371 -8.86 6.32 -11.30
CA ASP A 371 -9.36 5.50 -10.19
C ASP A 371 -8.26 5.30 -9.14
N GLU A 372 -8.39 5.99 -8.01
CA GLU A 372 -7.46 5.91 -6.87
C GLU A 372 -7.25 4.47 -6.37
N ASN A 373 -8.23 3.58 -6.56
CA ASN A 373 -8.11 2.17 -6.18
C ASN A 373 -7.28 1.35 -7.19
N LYS A 374 -7.05 1.88 -8.40
CA LYS A 374 -6.30 1.22 -9.47
C LYS A 374 -4.87 1.71 -9.57
N ILE A 375 -4.62 2.96 -9.22
CA ILE A 375 -3.26 3.53 -9.15
C ILE A 375 -2.57 3.15 -7.83
N PRO A 376 -1.25 2.97 -7.76
CA PRO A 376 -0.29 3.09 -8.87
C PRO A 376 -0.50 1.99 -9.90
N LEU A 377 -0.60 2.39 -11.17
CA LEU A 377 -0.83 1.51 -12.32
C LEU A 377 0.51 1.19 -12.97
N LEU A 378 0.77 -0.09 -13.22
CA LEU A 378 1.92 -0.54 -13.98
C LEU A 378 1.48 -1.05 -15.35
N ILE A 379 2.05 -0.47 -16.41
CA ILE A 379 1.77 -0.86 -17.80
C ILE A 379 2.93 -1.72 -18.32
N HIS A 380 2.61 -2.88 -18.90
CA HIS A 380 3.62 -3.70 -19.58
C HIS A 380 3.20 -4.15 -20.97
N CYS A 381 4.20 -4.45 -21.78
CA CYS A 381 4.08 -5.26 -22.98
C CYS A 381 5.34 -6.14 -23.10
N GLY A 382 5.50 -6.90 -24.19
CA GLY A 382 6.65 -7.81 -24.38
C GLY A 382 8.01 -7.21 -23.98
N GLY A 383 8.39 -6.10 -24.60
CA GLY A 383 9.62 -5.36 -24.28
C GLY A 383 9.44 -4.14 -23.38
N GLY A 384 8.21 -3.74 -23.05
CA GLY A 384 7.92 -2.47 -22.37
C GLY A 384 8.21 -1.21 -23.21
N LYS A 385 8.30 -1.35 -24.55
CA LYS A 385 8.76 -0.33 -25.52
C LYS A 385 7.68 0.16 -26.47
N GLY A 386 7.17 -0.70 -27.36
CA GLY A 386 6.21 -0.31 -28.40
C GLY A 386 4.83 -0.01 -27.84
N ARG A 387 4.02 -1.05 -27.58
CA ARG A 387 2.64 -0.93 -27.06
C ARG A 387 2.56 -0.08 -25.78
N ALA A 388 3.36 -0.44 -24.77
CA ALA A 388 3.41 0.30 -23.51
C ALA A 388 3.89 1.75 -23.70
N GLY A 389 4.96 1.97 -24.48
CA GLY A 389 5.46 3.32 -24.76
C GLY A 389 4.45 4.18 -25.52
N THR A 390 3.64 3.59 -26.41
CA THR A 390 2.58 4.31 -27.13
C THR A 390 1.51 4.83 -26.17
N VAL A 391 1.09 4.00 -25.21
CA VAL A 391 0.13 4.39 -24.17
C VAL A 391 0.70 5.50 -23.28
N ILE A 392 1.96 5.37 -22.87
CA ILE A 392 2.65 6.37 -22.05
C ILE A 392 2.80 7.69 -22.82
N ALA A 393 3.14 7.66 -24.11
CA ALA A 393 3.25 8.87 -24.91
C ALA A 393 1.90 9.58 -25.07
N CYS A 394 0.79 8.84 -25.21
CA CYS A 394 -0.55 9.44 -25.18
C CYS A 394 -0.85 10.09 -23.82
N TYR A 395 -0.49 9.43 -22.71
CA TYR A 395 -0.62 10.03 -21.37
C TYR A 395 0.22 11.30 -21.21
N LEU A 396 1.49 11.30 -21.64
CA LEU A 396 2.34 12.48 -21.57
C LEU A 396 1.83 13.61 -22.49
N ALA A 397 1.28 13.28 -23.65
CA ALA A 397 0.63 14.28 -24.50
C ALA A 397 -0.56 14.94 -23.77
N ALA A 398 -1.34 14.13 -23.04
CA ALA A 398 -2.45 14.61 -22.22
C ALA A 398 -1.96 15.51 -21.07
N TYR A 399 -1.11 14.99 -20.19
CA TYR A 399 -0.87 15.56 -18.86
C TYR A 399 0.58 16.00 -18.60
N GLY A 400 1.48 15.74 -19.55
CA GLY A 400 2.92 15.80 -19.31
C GLY A 400 3.34 14.85 -18.18
N PHE A 401 4.36 15.23 -17.41
CA PHE A 401 4.79 14.48 -16.23
C PHE A 401 4.00 14.81 -14.95
N SER A 402 2.74 15.23 -15.08
CA SER A 402 1.87 15.55 -13.95
C SER A 402 0.72 14.53 -13.85
N LYS A 403 0.13 14.40 -12.66
CA LYS A 403 -1.13 13.63 -12.47
C LYS A 403 -2.28 14.24 -13.30
N PRO A 404 -3.33 13.45 -13.63
CA PRO A 404 -4.53 13.96 -14.29
C PRO A 404 -5.10 15.17 -13.53
N ARG A 405 -5.47 16.23 -14.26
CA ARG A 405 -6.08 17.45 -13.70
C ARG A 405 -7.53 17.57 -14.18
N PRO A 406 -8.51 17.82 -13.28
CA PRO A 406 -9.89 18.03 -13.68
C PRO A 406 -10.03 19.20 -14.65
N GLY A 407 -10.90 19.08 -15.64
CA GLY A 407 -11.26 20.17 -16.55
C GLY A 407 -10.26 20.43 -17.69
N GLN A 408 -9.28 19.56 -17.90
CA GLN A 408 -8.40 19.67 -19.06
C GLN A 408 -9.14 19.28 -20.35
N ASP A 409 -9.16 20.18 -21.32
CA ASP A 409 -9.89 20.08 -22.59
C ASP A 409 -8.98 19.94 -23.83
N HIS A 410 -7.66 20.10 -23.65
CA HIS A 410 -6.66 19.97 -24.71
C HIS A 410 -5.38 19.25 -24.22
N PRO A 411 -4.59 18.64 -25.13
CA PRO A 411 -3.31 18.04 -24.76
C PRO A 411 -2.33 19.09 -24.20
N LYS A 412 -1.59 18.74 -23.14
CA LYS A 412 -0.54 19.60 -22.57
C LYS A 412 0.70 19.70 -23.46
N LEU A 413 1.03 18.62 -24.16
CA LEU A 413 2.20 18.55 -25.05
C LEU A 413 1.75 18.18 -26.47
N ALA A 414 2.50 18.66 -27.46
CA ALA A 414 2.37 18.14 -28.81
C ALA A 414 2.83 16.66 -28.86
N ALA A 415 2.39 15.91 -29.88
CA ALA A 415 2.64 14.48 -29.97
C ALA A 415 4.14 14.15 -30.08
N ASP A 416 4.89 14.94 -30.86
CA ASP A 416 6.34 14.84 -31.04
C ASP A 416 7.11 15.22 -29.77
N GLU A 417 6.67 16.26 -29.05
CA GLU A 417 7.21 16.64 -27.75
C GLU A 417 7.01 15.52 -26.72
N ALA A 418 5.82 14.93 -26.64
CA ALA A 418 5.53 13.83 -25.72
C ALA A 418 6.38 12.59 -26.02
N ILE A 419 6.54 12.24 -27.30
CA ILE A 419 7.41 11.12 -27.73
C ILE A 419 8.87 11.41 -27.38
N SER A 420 9.35 12.62 -27.64
CA SER A 420 10.73 13.03 -27.36
C SER A 420 11.02 13.04 -25.86
N ALA A 421 10.10 13.59 -25.06
CA ALA A 421 10.16 13.56 -23.60
C ALA A 421 10.22 12.13 -23.07
N LEU A 422 9.37 11.22 -23.56
CA LEU A 422 9.43 9.81 -23.17
C LEU A 422 10.77 9.17 -23.54
N ARG A 423 11.25 9.39 -24.76
CA ARG A 423 12.52 8.82 -25.24
C ARG A 423 13.73 9.32 -24.46
N SER A 424 13.67 10.54 -23.91
CA SER A 424 14.75 11.12 -23.10
C SER A 424 15.00 10.34 -21.80
N ILE A 425 13.95 9.76 -21.20
CA ILE A 425 14.05 8.97 -19.97
C ILE A 425 13.94 7.45 -20.19
N ARG A 426 13.38 7.05 -21.34
CA ARG A 426 13.13 5.66 -21.74
C ARG A 426 13.50 5.45 -23.22
N PRO A 427 14.79 5.32 -23.53
CA PRO A 427 15.27 5.19 -24.91
C PRO A 427 14.64 4.00 -25.65
N GLY A 428 14.28 4.22 -26.92
CA GLY A 428 13.65 3.23 -27.78
C GLY A 428 12.16 2.97 -27.49
N SER A 429 11.49 3.87 -26.75
CA SER A 429 10.03 3.86 -26.66
C SER A 429 9.39 4.22 -28.00
N LEU A 430 8.30 3.51 -28.34
CA LEU A 430 7.66 3.46 -29.67
C LEU A 430 8.60 2.87 -30.74
N GLU A 431 8.19 1.74 -31.30
CA GLU A 431 9.00 0.89 -32.18
C GLU A 431 8.61 1.01 -33.67
N THR A 432 7.41 1.53 -33.96
CA THR A 432 6.89 1.62 -35.33
C THR A 432 6.30 3.00 -35.65
N PRO A 433 6.33 3.44 -36.93
CA PRO A 433 5.70 4.70 -37.34
C PRO A 433 4.18 4.74 -37.07
N GLN A 434 3.52 3.58 -37.08
CA GLN A 434 2.08 3.47 -36.79
C GLN A 434 1.78 3.79 -35.31
N GLN A 435 2.70 3.46 -34.41
CA GLN A 435 2.61 3.81 -33.00
C GLN A 435 2.76 5.32 -32.80
N GLU A 436 3.72 5.95 -33.47
CA GLU A 436 3.89 7.41 -33.43
C GLU A 436 2.67 8.13 -34.02
N ALA A 437 2.17 7.66 -35.17
CA ALA A 437 0.98 8.21 -35.82
C ALA A 437 -0.28 8.11 -34.93
N LEU A 438 -0.40 7.08 -34.09
CA LEU A 438 -1.51 6.99 -33.13
C LEU A 438 -1.47 8.15 -32.13
N VAL A 439 -0.30 8.51 -31.58
CA VAL A 439 -0.18 9.61 -30.60
C VAL A 439 -0.71 10.90 -31.22
N SER A 440 -0.31 11.21 -32.46
CA SER A 440 -0.81 12.38 -33.20
C SER A 440 -2.31 12.31 -33.45
N LYS A 441 -2.82 11.14 -33.83
CA LYS A 441 -4.26 10.91 -34.04
C LYS A 441 -5.06 11.09 -32.75
N TRP A 442 -4.52 10.64 -31.62
CA TRP A 442 -5.16 10.76 -30.32
C TRP A 442 -5.18 12.22 -29.84
N CYS A 443 -4.07 12.96 -29.97
CA CYS A 443 -4.04 14.40 -29.71
C CYS A 443 -5.08 15.15 -30.56
N SER A 444 -5.16 14.82 -31.86
CA SER A 444 -6.16 15.37 -32.77
C SER A 444 -7.59 15.01 -32.36
N THR A 445 -7.79 13.84 -31.74
CA THR A 445 -9.10 13.41 -31.25
C THR A 445 -9.53 14.25 -30.05
N ILE A 446 -8.63 14.52 -29.10
CA ILE A 446 -8.90 15.45 -27.99
C ILE A 446 -9.29 16.81 -28.51
N TRP A 447 -8.48 17.39 -29.40
CA TRP A 447 -8.75 18.73 -29.94
C TRP A 447 -10.13 18.81 -30.59
N LYS A 448 -10.55 17.77 -31.31
CA LYS A 448 -11.89 17.70 -31.92
C LYS A 448 -13.01 17.59 -30.90
N ARG A 449 -12.82 16.86 -29.79
CA ARG A 449 -13.84 16.69 -28.74
C ARG A 449 -13.75 17.72 -27.62
N GLN A 450 -12.74 18.58 -27.61
CA GLN A 450 -12.46 19.55 -26.54
C GLN A 450 -12.50 18.92 -25.14
N SER A 451 -11.94 17.72 -25.02
CA SER A 451 -11.94 16.95 -23.77
C SER A 451 -10.90 15.85 -23.84
N ILE A 452 -10.19 15.59 -22.73
CA ILE A 452 -9.35 14.39 -22.63
C ILE A 452 -10.19 13.11 -22.67
N TYR A 453 -11.50 13.19 -22.43
CA TYR A 453 -12.39 12.04 -22.36
C TYR A 453 -13.47 12.07 -23.43
N PRO A 454 -13.91 10.91 -23.93
CA PRO A 454 -15.12 10.87 -24.73
C PRO A 454 -16.33 11.20 -23.85
N ASP A 455 -17.28 11.95 -24.39
CA ASP A 455 -18.56 12.20 -23.73
C ASP A 455 -19.26 10.87 -23.44
N LEU A 456 -19.76 10.74 -22.22
CA LEU A 456 -20.52 9.56 -21.81
C LEU A 456 -22.00 9.84 -22.06
N PRO A 457 -22.70 8.99 -22.85
CA PRO A 457 -24.15 9.05 -22.96
C PRO A 457 -24.79 8.99 -21.56
N SER A 458 -25.83 9.80 -21.34
CA SER A 458 -26.54 9.83 -20.06
C SER A 458 -27.20 8.49 -19.77
N GLU A 459 -27.09 8.05 -18.52
CA GLU A 459 -27.84 6.90 -18.02
C GLU A 459 -29.34 7.25 -17.94
N PRO A 460 -30.25 6.33 -18.30
CA PRO A 460 -31.68 6.54 -18.13
C PRO A 460 -32.01 6.67 -16.63
N PRO A 461 -32.99 7.51 -16.26
CA PRO A 461 -33.39 7.66 -14.86
C PRO A 461 -33.94 6.33 -14.31
N PRO A 462 -33.90 6.15 -12.97
CA PRO A 462 -34.56 5.01 -12.33
C PRO A 462 -36.02 4.90 -12.76
N CYS A 463 -36.43 3.69 -13.11
CA CYS A 463 -37.79 3.37 -13.50
C CYS A 463 -38.11 1.92 -13.13
N ASP A 464 -39.40 1.62 -12.95
CA ASP A 464 -39.86 0.25 -12.77
C ASP A 464 -39.64 -0.58 -14.05
N MET A 465 -39.54 -1.90 -13.86
CA MET A 465 -39.60 -2.83 -14.99
C MET A 465 -41.03 -2.99 -15.50
N ILE A 466 -41.16 -3.20 -16.81
CA ILE A 466 -42.45 -3.46 -17.45
C ILE A 466 -42.59 -4.98 -17.61
N ILE A 467 -43.70 -5.56 -17.18
CA ILE A 467 -43.97 -6.99 -17.30
C ILE A 467 -45.21 -7.19 -18.16
N ASP A 468 -45.01 -7.75 -19.35
CA ASP A 468 -46.09 -8.21 -20.22
C ASP A 468 -46.30 -9.71 -20.00
N GLY A 469 -47.48 -10.11 -19.55
CA GLY A 469 -47.80 -11.51 -19.18
C GLY A 469 -47.69 -11.78 -17.67
N ALA A 470 -47.32 -13.00 -17.28
CA ALA A 470 -47.27 -13.41 -15.87
C ALA A 470 -45.94 -14.09 -15.52
N LEU A 471 -45.18 -13.51 -14.59
CA LEU A 471 -43.95 -14.09 -14.04
C LEU A 471 -44.30 -15.11 -12.94
N GLU A 472 -44.44 -16.37 -13.34
CA GLU A 472 -44.75 -17.48 -12.44
C GLU A 472 -43.53 -17.90 -11.60
N ARG A 473 -43.77 -18.41 -10.38
CA ARG A 473 -42.69 -18.80 -9.44
C ARG A 473 -41.86 -19.98 -9.95
N ASP A 474 -42.47 -20.86 -10.73
CA ASP A 474 -41.87 -22.06 -11.32
C ASP A 474 -41.23 -21.81 -12.69
N ALA A 475 -41.18 -20.55 -13.16
CA ALA A 475 -40.43 -20.16 -14.36
C ALA A 475 -38.97 -20.65 -14.27
N ASN A 476 -38.55 -21.44 -15.25
CA ASN A 476 -37.26 -22.15 -15.22
C ASN A 476 -36.33 -21.85 -16.40
N LEU A 477 -36.77 -21.09 -17.41
CA LEU A 477 -35.92 -20.61 -18.51
C LEU A 477 -36.05 -19.10 -18.67
N PHE A 478 -34.91 -18.42 -18.65
CA PHE A 478 -34.78 -16.99 -18.83
C PHE A 478 -33.90 -16.72 -20.05
N ILE A 479 -34.49 -16.21 -21.13
CA ILE A 479 -33.77 -15.83 -22.35
C ILE A 479 -33.52 -14.32 -22.29
N LEU A 480 -32.25 -13.93 -22.26
CA LEU A 480 -31.88 -12.51 -22.26
C LEU A 480 -31.87 -11.95 -23.68
N VAL A 481 -32.34 -10.73 -23.87
CA VAL A 481 -32.38 -10.04 -25.15
C VAL A 481 -31.83 -8.62 -25.00
N GLY A 482 -31.02 -8.16 -25.96
CA GLY A 482 -30.55 -6.77 -26.00
C GLY A 482 -29.15 -6.64 -26.59
N LEU A 483 -28.73 -5.41 -26.88
CA LEU A 483 -27.44 -5.12 -27.54
C LEU A 483 -26.22 -5.40 -26.66
N PRO A 484 -25.02 -5.62 -27.23
CA PRO A 484 -23.79 -5.63 -26.44
C PRO A 484 -23.66 -4.33 -25.62
N GLY A 485 -23.33 -4.45 -24.33
CA GLY A 485 -23.28 -3.30 -23.41
C GLY A 485 -24.61 -2.94 -22.73
N SER A 486 -25.71 -3.65 -23.00
CA SER A 486 -27.02 -3.39 -22.38
C SER A 486 -27.17 -3.83 -20.91
N GLY A 487 -26.17 -4.54 -20.35
CA GLY A 487 -26.18 -4.99 -18.94
C GLY A 487 -26.56 -6.45 -18.69
N LYS A 488 -26.91 -7.23 -19.72
CA LYS A 488 -27.27 -8.66 -19.62
C LYS A 488 -26.31 -9.49 -18.76
N SER A 489 -25.01 -9.46 -19.07
CA SER A 489 -24.03 -10.26 -18.32
C SER A 489 -23.85 -9.81 -16.88
N TRP A 490 -24.12 -8.53 -16.56
CA TRP A 490 -24.14 -8.11 -15.16
C TRP A 490 -25.32 -8.76 -14.43
N PHE A 491 -26.51 -8.79 -15.06
CA PHE A 491 -27.70 -9.43 -14.52
C PHE A 491 -27.50 -10.94 -14.31
N SER A 492 -27.03 -11.67 -15.34
CA SER A 492 -26.76 -13.11 -15.26
C SER A 492 -25.80 -13.44 -14.11
N ARG A 493 -24.68 -12.70 -14.03
CA ARG A 493 -23.65 -12.92 -13.02
C ARG A 493 -24.14 -12.59 -11.62
N SER A 494 -25.03 -11.63 -11.46
CA SER A 494 -25.61 -11.27 -10.17
C SER A 494 -26.52 -12.37 -9.62
N LEU A 495 -27.30 -13.04 -10.49
CA LEU A 495 -28.10 -14.20 -10.11
C LEU A 495 -27.23 -15.40 -9.72
N VAL A 496 -26.25 -15.74 -10.56
CA VAL A 496 -25.34 -16.88 -10.33
C VAL A 496 -24.47 -16.66 -9.08
N ALA A 497 -24.01 -15.43 -8.82
CA ALA A 497 -23.20 -15.12 -7.64
C ALA A 497 -23.98 -15.33 -6.32
N ARG A 498 -25.30 -15.11 -6.34
CA ARG A 498 -26.18 -15.26 -5.18
C ARG A 498 -26.61 -16.70 -4.92
N ASP A 499 -26.84 -17.49 -5.98
CA ASP A 499 -27.30 -18.88 -5.87
C ASP A 499 -26.74 -19.75 -7.00
N ARG A 500 -25.44 -20.07 -6.90
CA ARG A 500 -24.73 -20.84 -7.92
C ARG A 500 -25.28 -22.27 -8.09
N ALA A 501 -25.89 -22.83 -7.05
CA ALA A 501 -26.37 -24.22 -7.08
C ALA A 501 -27.66 -24.37 -7.90
N ASN A 502 -28.50 -23.33 -7.93
CA ASN A 502 -29.80 -23.38 -8.58
C ASN A 502 -29.83 -22.75 -9.98
N TRP A 503 -28.83 -21.94 -10.33
CA TRP A 503 -28.72 -21.29 -11.63
C TRP A 503 -27.75 -22.02 -12.55
N THR A 504 -28.25 -22.49 -13.68
CA THR A 504 -27.42 -22.82 -14.84
C THR A 504 -27.27 -21.58 -15.71
N TYR A 505 -26.02 -21.21 -16.02
CA TYR A 505 -25.70 -20.09 -16.89
C TYR A 505 -25.08 -20.57 -18.20
N ILE A 506 -25.73 -20.23 -19.31
CA ILE A 506 -25.32 -20.58 -20.67
C ILE A 506 -24.99 -19.28 -21.39
N SER A 507 -23.74 -19.11 -21.81
CA SER A 507 -23.27 -17.93 -22.54
C SER A 507 -22.43 -18.31 -23.75
N GLN A 508 -22.75 -17.73 -24.90
CA GLN A 508 -21.94 -17.91 -26.11
C GLN A 508 -20.59 -17.21 -25.98
N ASP A 509 -20.52 -16.09 -25.27
CA ASP A 509 -19.26 -15.35 -25.09
C ASP A 509 -18.23 -16.13 -24.27
N GLU A 510 -18.69 -17.02 -23.38
CA GLU A 510 -17.82 -17.88 -22.56
C GLU A 510 -17.50 -19.22 -23.22
N THR A 511 -18.46 -19.82 -23.93
CA THR A 511 -18.27 -21.11 -24.63
C THR A 511 -17.64 -20.97 -26.03
N GLY A 512 -17.67 -19.77 -26.61
CA GLY A 512 -17.12 -19.47 -27.93
C GLY A 512 -17.92 -20.03 -29.11
N SER A 513 -19.01 -20.79 -28.87
CA SER A 513 -19.74 -21.49 -29.92
C SER A 513 -21.25 -21.50 -29.71
N ARG A 514 -22.01 -21.15 -30.77
CA ARG A 514 -23.47 -21.30 -30.81
C ARG A 514 -23.88 -22.76 -30.62
N ALA A 515 -23.16 -23.70 -31.24
CA ALA A 515 -23.48 -25.12 -31.15
C ALA A 515 -23.38 -25.64 -29.71
N SER A 516 -22.42 -25.14 -28.91
CA SER A 516 -22.34 -25.46 -27.49
C SER A 516 -23.59 -24.98 -26.74
N CYS A 517 -24.06 -23.76 -27.00
CA CYS A 517 -25.31 -23.27 -26.40
C CYS A 517 -26.53 -24.12 -26.79
N GLU A 518 -26.61 -24.57 -28.06
CA GLU A 518 -27.68 -25.45 -28.55
C GLU A 518 -27.70 -26.79 -27.83
N THR A 519 -26.53 -27.40 -27.66
CA THR A 519 -26.37 -28.63 -26.87
C THR A 519 -26.75 -28.40 -25.41
N GLU A 520 -26.25 -27.35 -24.77
CA GLU A 520 -26.48 -27.09 -23.34
C GLU A 520 -27.95 -26.80 -23.00
N ILE A 521 -28.69 -26.12 -23.90
CA ILE A 521 -30.14 -25.88 -23.78
C ILE A 521 -30.96 -27.14 -24.00
N GLY A 522 -30.53 -28.05 -24.89
CA GLY A 522 -31.27 -29.27 -25.19
C GLY A 522 -31.35 -30.25 -24.02
N TYR A 523 -30.45 -30.15 -23.04
CA TYR A 523 -30.46 -31.00 -21.85
C TYR A 523 -31.50 -30.57 -20.82
N ARG A 524 -32.28 -31.53 -20.31
CA ARG A 524 -33.16 -31.33 -19.16
C ARG A 524 -32.32 -31.07 -17.90
N ARG A 525 -32.61 -29.97 -17.19
CA ARG A 525 -31.90 -29.58 -15.96
C ARG A 525 -32.84 -29.45 -14.78
N SER A 526 -32.28 -29.62 -13.59
CA SER A 526 -32.89 -29.16 -12.34
C SER A 526 -32.53 -27.69 -12.10
N GLY A 527 -33.46 -26.92 -11.55
CA GLY A 527 -33.27 -25.49 -11.25
C GLY A 527 -33.65 -24.57 -12.41
N ARG A 528 -33.10 -23.36 -12.41
CA ARG A 528 -33.37 -22.31 -13.39
C ARG A 528 -32.21 -22.14 -14.38
N VAL A 529 -32.52 -21.84 -15.63
CA VAL A 529 -31.55 -21.69 -16.72
C VAL A 529 -31.59 -20.27 -17.27
N ILE A 530 -30.42 -19.65 -17.45
CA ILE A 530 -30.24 -18.36 -18.12
C ILE A 530 -29.51 -18.59 -19.44
N LEU A 531 -30.10 -18.12 -20.54
CA LEU A 531 -29.43 -17.99 -21.83
C LEU A 531 -28.99 -16.54 -22.04
N ASP A 532 -27.71 -16.26 -21.81
CA ASP A 532 -27.10 -14.94 -22.00
C ASP A 532 -26.48 -14.83 -23.39
N ARG A 533 -27.28 -14.29 -24.32
CA ARG A 533 -26.89 -13.90 -25.67
C ARG A 533 -27.58 -12.60 -26.03
N CYS A 534 -27.24 -12.02 -27.17
CA CYS A 534 -27.94 -10.82 -27.65
C CYS A 534 -29.35 -11.14 -28.18
N ASN A 535 -29.55 -12.35 -28.73
CA ASN A 535 -30.85 -12.89 -29.17
C ASN A 535 -31.69 -11.89 -29.99
N THR A 536 -31.06 -11.30 -31.01
CA THR A 536 -31.58 -10.13 -31.74
C THR A 536 -32.76 -10.45 -32.67
N SER A 537 -32.87 -11.67 -33.22
CA SER A 537 -33.99 -12.07 -34.08
C SER A 537 -35.00 -12.97 -33.37
N ASP A 538 -36.26 -12.87 -33.80
CA ASP A 538 -37.38 -13.71 -33.39
C ASP A 538 -37.17 -15.18 -33.79
N SER A 539 -36.64 -15.43 -34.99
CA SER A 539 -36.32 -16.77 -35.48
C SER A 539 -35.30 -17.50 -34.60
N ASP A 540 -34.29 -16.78 -34.09
CA ASP A 540 -33.32 -17.36 -33.16
C ASP A 540 -33.98 -17.68 -31.81
N ARG A 541 -34.79 -16.77 -31.27
CA ARG A 541 -35.50 -16.95 -30.00
C ARG A 541 -36.45 -18.14 -30.05
N LYS A 542 -37.22 -18.27 -31.14
CA LYS A 542 -38.08 -19.43 -31.39
C LYS A 542 -37.30 -20.75 -31.38
N ARG A 543 -36.15 -20.80 -32.05
CA ARG A 543 -35.29 -22.00 -32.06
C ARG A 543 -34.81 -22.41 -30.66
N TRP A 544 -34.50 -21.46 -29.79
CA TRP A 544 -34.13 -21.77 -28.39
C TRP A 544 -35.29 -22.36 -27.60
N LEU A 545 -36.50 -21.84 -27.79
CA LEU A 545 -37.71 -22.37 -27.17
C LEU A 545 -38.02 -23.78 -27.67
N ASP A 546 -37.88 -24.03 -28.98
CA ASP A 546 -38.07 -25.35 -29.57
C ASP A 546 -37.10 -26.39 -28.98
N LEU A 547 -35.82 -26.03 -28.80
CA LEU A 547 -34.82 -26.91 -28.18
C LEU A 547 -35.11 -27.19 -26.71
N ALA A 548 -35.66 -26.22 -25.97
CA ALA A 548 -36.00 -26.35 -24.55
C ALA A 548 -37.37 -26.99 -24.28
N SER A 549 -38.19 -27.19 -25.32
CA SER A 549 -39.61 -27.55 -25.24
C SER A 549 -39.91 -28.78 -24.35
N ASN A 550 -38.99 -29.73 -24.26
CA ASN A 550 -39.16 -30.97 -23.49
C ASN A 550 -39.05 -30.79 -21.96
N TRP A 551 -38.58 -29.65 -21.48
CA TRP A 551 -38.34 -29.42 -20.05
C TRP A 551 -38.73 -28.04 -19.55
N VAL A 552 -38.88 -27.07 -20.44
CA VAL A 552 -39.19 -25.69 -20.08
C VAL A 552 -40.58 -25.55 -19.46
N VAL A 553 -40.66 -24.72 -18.43
CA VAL A 553 -41.90 -24.33 -17.75
C VAL A 553 -41.90 -22.82 -17.65
N ASN A 554 -42.96 -22.19 -18.15
CA ASN A 554 -43.18 -20.74 -18.14
C ASN A 554 -41.94 -19.94 -18.62
N PRO A 555 -41.52 -20.08 -19.89
CA PRO A 555 -40.35 -19.39 -20.41
C PRO A 555 -40.51 -17.86 -20.34
N VAL A 556 -39.46 -17.18 -19.88
CA VAL A 556 -39.43 -15.72 -19.69
C VAL A 556 -38.41 -15.09 -20.62
N CYS A 557 -38.81 -14.04 -21.32
CA CYS A 557 -37.90 -13.15 -22.03
C CYS A 557 -37.53 -11.98 -21.11
N VAL A 558 -36.24 -11.69 -20.95
CA VAL A 558 -35.77 -10.48 -20.24
C VAL A 558 -35.09 -9.57 -21.25
N TRP A 559 -35.78 -8.53 -21.65
CA TRP A 559 -35.34 -7.58 -22.67
C TRP A 559 -34.72 -6.34 -22.05
N PHE A 560 -33.44 -6.13 -22.32
CA PHE A 560 -32.69 -4.93 -21.95
C PHE A 560 -32.80 -3.89 -23.06
N ASP A 561 -33.78 -3.00 -22.92
CA ASP A 561 -34.15 -1.95 -23.87
C ASP A 561 -33.42 -0.65 -23.54
N TYR A 562 -32.11 -0.64 -23.84
CA TYR A 562 -31.26 0.54 -23.68
C TYR A 562 -30.91 1.13 -25.04
N ASP A 563 -30.71 2.45 -25.06
CA ASP A 563 -30.26 3.18 -26.24
C ASP A 563 -28.96 2.62 -26.83
N ARG A 564 -28.85 2.69 -28.16
CA ARG A 564 -27.72 2.13 -28.92
C ARG A 564 -26.40 2.81 -28.57
N ASP A 565 -26.38 4.13 -28.40
CA ASP A 565 -25.15 4.88 -28.12
C ASP A 565 -24.65 4.61 -26.71
N LEU A 566 -25.56 4.51 -25.75
CA LEU A 566 -25.24 4.07 -24.39
C LEU A 566 -24.68 2.65 -24.36
N CYS A 567 -25.31 1.72 -25.07
CA CYS A 567 -24.82 0.34 -25.21
C CYS A 567 -23.42 0.29 -25.84
N LEU A 568 -23.20 1.05 -26.92
CA LEU A 568 -21.90 1.15 -27.56
C LEU A 568 -20.85 1.69 -26.58
N SER A 569 -21.14 2.80 -25.90
CA SER A 569 -20.21 3.43 -24.96
C SER A 569 -19.80 2.46 -23.86
N ARG A 570 -20.76 1.78 -23.23
CA ARG A 570 -20.51 0.74 -22.21
C ARG A 570 -19.70 -0.43 -22.77
N ALA A 571 -19.99 -0.88 -24.00
CA ALA A 571 -19.25 -1.96 -24.64
C ALA A 571 -17.80 -1.56 -24.96
N GLN A 572 -17.55 -0.32 -25.37
CA GLN A 572 -16.20 0.20 -25.62
C GLN A 572 -15.37 0.33 -24.34
N MET A 573 -16.01 0.68 -23.22
CA MET A 573 -15.34 0.78 -21.93
C MET A 573 -15.13 -0.57 -21.23
N ARG A 574 -15.69 -1.66 -21.76
CA ARG A 574 -15.63 -2.98 -21.13
C ARG A 574 -14.24 -3.60 -21.33
N VAL A 575 -13.52 -3.75 -20.22
CA VAL A 575 -12.23 -4.45 -20.20
C VAL A 575 -12.42 -5.94 -19.93
N GLY A 576 -11.60 -6.80 -20.56
CA GLY A 576 -11.61 -8.25 -20.34
C GLY A 576 -12.77 -9.01 -20.97
N HIS A 577 -13.38 -8.52 -22.06
CA HIS A 577 -14.30 -9.34 -22.86
C HIS A 577 -13.51 -10.46 -23.57
N PRO A 578 -13.97 -11.73 -23.55
CA PRO A 578 -13.24 -12.83 -24.20
C PRO A 578 -13.04 -12.63 -25.71
N THR A 579 -14.05 -12.07 -26.38
CA THR A 579 -14.11 -12.00 -27.86
C THR A 579 -14.15 -10.59 -28.47
N LEU A 580 -14.56 -9.55 -27.74
CA LEU A 580 -14.81 -8.20 -28.28
C LEU A 580 -13.91 -7.16 -27.59
N THR A 581 -12.82 -6.81 -28.26
CA THR A 581 -11.88 -5.81 -27.76
C THR A 581 -12.31 -4.40 -28.15
N PRO A 582 -12.09 -3.38 -27.28
CA PRO A 582 -12.43 -1.99 -27.57
C PRO A 582 -11.84 -1.49 -28.90
N GLY A 583 -12.67 -0.81 -29.70
CA GLY A 583 -12.35 -0.28 -31.02
C GLY A 583 -13.42 -0.62 -32.06
N ASN A 584 -12.99 -0.74 -33.33
CA ASN A 584 -13.90 -0.97 -34.46
C ASN A 584 -14.69 -2.28 -34.38
N ARG A 585 -14.12 -3.34 -33.76
CA ARG A 585 -14.81 -4.64 -33.63
C ARG A 585 -16.11 -4.51 -32.82
N VAL A 586 -16.05 -3.82 -31.68
CA VAL A 586 -17.23 -3.53 -30.85
C VAL A 586 -18.25 -2.69 -31.61
N ARG A 587 -17.80 -1.61 -32.27
CA ARG A 587 -18.67 -0.71 -33.04
C ARG A 587 -19.45 -1.47 -34.12
N ASN A 588 -18.73 -2.22 -34.96
CA ASN A 588 -19.32 -3.00 -36.04
C ASN A 588 -20.30 -4.07 -35.52
N ALA A 589 -19.98 -4.72 -34.40
CA ALA A 589 -20.86 -5.71 -33.79
C ALA A 589 -22.16 -5.10 -33.28
N VAL A 590 -22.09 -4.00 -32.54
CA VAL A 590 -23.27 -3.28 -32.03
C VAL A 590 -24.14 -2.77 -33.19
N ASP A 591 -23.53 -2.17 -34.22
CA ASP A 591 -24.24 -1.65 -35.38
C ASP A 591 -24.94 -2.73 -36.18
N HIS A 592 -24.25 -3.85 -36.43
CA HIS A 592 -24.85 -4.98 -37.10
C HIS A 592 -26.04 -5.54 -36.31
N MET A 593 -25.85 -5.77 -35.00
CA MET A 593 -26.88 -6.32 -34.11
C MET A 593 -28.09 -5.41 -33.98
N HIS A 594 -27.88 -4.10 -33.90
CA HIS A 594 -28.95 -3.11 -33.89
C HIS A 594 -29.76 -3.14 -35.18
N LYS A 595 -29.09 -3.23 -36.34
CA LYS A 595 -29.76 -3.28 -37.65
C LYS A 595 -30.66 -4.51 -37.83
N VAL A 596 -30.29 -5.65 -37.26
CA VAL A 596 -31.05 -6.91 -37.36
C VAL A 596 -31.98 -7.15 -36.17
N PHE A 597 -32.11 -6.19 -35.26
CA PHE A 597 -32.88 -6.35 -34.03
C PHE A 597 -34.39 -6.37 -34.31
N VAL A 598 -35.07 -7.39 -33.78
CA VAL A 598 -36.52 -7.54 -33.81
C VAL A 598 -37.04 -7.56 -32.38
N CYS A 599 -37.94 -6.62 -32.07
CA CYS A 599 -38.55 -6.49 -30.75
C CYS A 599 -39.19 -7.82 -30.30
N PRO A 600 -38.93 -8.30 -29.07
CA PRO A 600 -39.60 -9.46 -28.51
C PRO A 600 -41.12 -9.29 -28.47
N SER A 601 -41.86 -10.37 -28.74
CA SER A 601 -43.32 -10.40 -28.64
C SER A 601 -43.84 -11.69 -28.03
N SER A 602 -45.04 -11.64 -27.45
CA SER A 602 -45.69 -12.81 -26.84
C SER A 602 -45.96 -13.94 -27.84
N ASN A 603 -46.07 -13.61 -29.13
CA ASN A 603 -46.32 -14.56 -30.22
C ASN A 603 -45.18 -15.57 -30.41
N GLU A 604 -44.01 -15.31 -29.84
CA GLU A 604 -42.84 -16.20 -29.92
C GLU A 604 -42.95 -17.42 -28.99
N GLY A 605 -43.88 -17.41 -28.02
CA GLY A 605 -44.07 -18.51 -27.07
C GLY A 605 -43.59 -18.21 -25.64
N PHE A 606 -43.21 -16.96 -25.34
CA PHE A 606 -42.89 -16.53 -23.97
C PHE A 606 -44.15 -16.36 -23.12
N LYS A 607 -44.09 -16.81 -21.86
CA LYS A 607 -45.17 -16.63 -20.88
C LYS A 607 -45.15 -15.23 -20.25
N ALA A 608 -43.96 -14.65 -20.15
CA ALA A 608 -43.76 -13.27 -19.74
C ALA A 608 -42.60 -12.63 -20.51
N ILE A 609 -42.72 -11.34 -20.77
CA ILE A 609 -41.65 -10.48 -21.29
C ILE A 609 -41.42 -9.38 -20.27
N ILE A 610 -40.19 -9.31 -19.75
CA ILE A 610 -39.79 -8.32 -18.77
C ILE A 610 -38.87 -7.33 -19.45
N THR A 611 -39.31 -6.08 -19.57
CA THR A 611 -38.54 -5.01 -20.20
C THR A 611 -37.79 -4.19 -19.14
N ILE A 612 -36.47 -4.11 -19.30
CA ILE A 612 -35.53 -3.45 -18.40
C ILE A 612 -34.97 -2.22 -19.11
N ARG A 613 -35.27 -1.03 -18.57
CA ARG A 613 -34.82 0.27 -19.11
C ARG A 613 -33.94 1.08 -18.16
N SER A 614 -33.76 0.61 -16.93
CA SER A 614 -32.92 1.26 -15.92
C SER A 614 -32.13 0.21 -15.13
N PHE A 615 -31.03 0.63 -14.50
CA PHE A 615 -30.23 -0.26 -13.67
C PHE A 615 -31.01 -0.70 -12.42
N GLU A 616 -31.90 0.15 -11.92
CA GLU A 616 -32.77 -0.14 -10.79
C GLU A 616 -33.78 -1.24 -11.12
N ALA A 617 -34.42 -1.19 -12.30
CA ALA A 617 -35.27 -2.27 -12.80
C ALA A 617 -34.51 -3.61 -12.88
N ALA A 618 -33.26 -3.60 -13.36
CA ALA A 618 -32.43 -4.80 -13.41
C ALA A 618 -32.16 -5.37 -12.01
N ARG A 619 -31.85 -4.50 -11.04
CA ARG A 619 -31.60 -4.87 -9.64
C ARG A 619 -32.86 -5.40 -8.94
N ASP A 620 -34.00 -4.77 -9.16
CA ASP A 620 -35.29 -5.25 -8.63
C ASP A 620 -35.58 -6.66 -9.16
N LEU A 621 -35.39 -6.91 -10.46
CA LEU A 621 -35.57 -8.25 -11.02
C LEU A 621 -34.60 -9.27 -10.41
N VAL A 622 -33.32 -8.92 -10.21
CA VAL A 622 -32.37 -9.80 -9.49
C VAL A 622 -32.89 -10.13 -8.09
N SER A 623 -33.42 -9.13 -7.37
CA SER A 623 -33.99 -9.32 -6.03
C SER A 623 -35.21 -10.24 -6.05
N ARG A 624 -36.14 -10.08 -7.00
CA ARG A 624 -37.34 -10.93 -7.13
C ARG A 624 -37.02 -12.38 -7.50
N LEU A 625 -35.96 -12.59 -8.28
CA LEU A 625 -35.54 -13.92 -8.72
C LEU A 625 -34.58 -14.62 -7.76
N SER A 626 -34.00 -13.89 -6.80
CA SER A 626 -33.11 -14.43 -5.77
C SER A 626 -33.86 -14.76 -4.48
N SER A 627 -33.33 -15.70 -3.71
CA SER A 627 -33.80 -15.94 -2.34
C SER A 627 -33.57 -14.70 -1.47
N PRO A 628 -34.52 -14.32 -0.59
CA PRO A 628 -34.34 -13.21 0.34
C PRO A 628 -33.10 -13.42 1.21
N ILE A 629 -32.25 -12.40 1.27
CA ILE A 629 -31.02 -12.45 2.07
C ILE A 629 -31.34 -12.00 3.49
N GLY A 630 -31.35 -12.95 4.41
CA GLY A 630 -31.58 -12.70 5.82
C GLY A 630 -30.29 -12.58 6.66
N ILE A 631 -30.51 -12.46 7.96
CA ILE A 631 -29.48 -12.52 8.99
C ILE A 631 -28.75 -13.86 8.89
N TYR A 632 -27.44 -13.81 8.75
CA TYR A 632 -26.60 -14.98 8.93
C TYR A 632 -26.16 -15.02 10.39
N LYS A 633 -26.73 -15.95 11.17
CA LYS A 633 -26.36 -16.11 12.58
C LYS A 633 -24.96 -16.69 12.64
N PHE A 634 -24.05 -16.03 13.36
CA PHE A 634 -22.73 -16.60 13.57
C PHE A 634 -22.86 -18.00 14.21
N PRO A 635 -22.27 -19.05 13.62
CA PRO A 635 -22.45 -20.41 14.09
C PRO A 635 -21.99 -20.57 15.54
N ARG A 636 -22.73 -21.37 16.33
CA ARG A 636 -22.33 -21.67 17.70
C ARG A 636 -20.96 -22.36 17.69
N THR A 637 -20.00 -21.79 18.38
CA THR A 637 -18.67 -22.38 18.53
C THR A 637 -18.70 -23.45 19.61
N ALA A 638 -18.25 -24.67 19.31
CA ALA A 638 -18.27 -25.77 20.27
C ALA A 638 -17.11 -25.70 21.28
N HIS A 639 -17.33 -26.18 22.50
CA HIS A 639 -16.27 -26.39 23.48
C HIS A 639 -15.37 -27.56 23.03
N LEU A 640 -14.06 -27.30 22.93
CA LEU A 640 -13.05 -28.34 22.70
C LEU A 640 -12.72 -29.10 23.98
N LEU A 641 -12.75 -28.39 25.10
CA LEU A 641 -12.55 -28.88 26.45
C LEU A 641 -13.58 -28.18 27.34
N ASP A 642 -14.32 -28.95 28.11
CA ASP A 642 -15.19 -28.40 29.14
C ASP A 642 -14.44 -28.35 30.47
N LEU A 643 -14.07 -27.13 30.89
CA LEU A 643 -13.42 -26.88 32.17
C LEU A 643 -14.45 -26.57 33.27
N GLY A 644 -15.74 -26.78 33.03
CA GLY A 644 -16.84 -26.44 33.95
C GLY A 644 -17.54 -25.12 33.63
N ALA A 645 -17.27 -24.54 32.46
CA ALA A 645 -17.85 -23.27 31.99
C ALA A 645 -18.90 -23.45 30.89
N ALA A 646 -19.14 -24.68 30.41
CA ALA A 646 -20.19 -24.95 29.45
C ALA A 646 -21.57 -24.84 30.10
N THR A 647 -22.51 -24.19 29.41
CA THR A 647 -23.92 -24.10 29.80
C THR A 647 -24.75 -25.19 29.10
N SER A 648 -26.00 -25.40 29.51
CA SER A 648 -26.91 -26.36 28.86
C SER A 648 -27.17 -26.06 27.37
N ASP A 649 -26.87 -24.83 26.92
CA ASP A 649 -27.02 -24.38 25.55
C ASP A 649 -25.76 -24.57 24.68
N ASP A 650 -24.65 -25.02 25.27
CA ASP A 650 -23.36 -25.18 24.58
C ASP A 650 -23.23 -26.55 23.89
N ILE A 651 -22.55 -26.55 22.74
CA ILE A 651 -22.18 -27.79 22.04
C ILE A 651 -20.81 -28.22 22.56
N ILE A 652 -20.73 -29.38 23.20
CA ILE A 652 -19.47 -29.99 23.66
C ILE A 652 -19.05 -31.03 22.61
N LEU A 653 -17.82 -30.90 22.08
CA LEU A 653 -17.27 -31.95 21.21
C LEU A 653 -16.89 -33.16 22.08
N PRO A 654 -17.09 -34.40 21.60
CA PRO A 654 -16.69 -35.60 22.34
C PRO A 654 -15.20 -35.55 22.74
N PRO A 655 -14.80 -36.16 23.86
CA PRO A 655 -13.41 -36.18 24.33
C PRO A 655 -12.45 -36.61 23.22
N LEU A 656 -11.37 -35.86 23.06
CA LEU A 656 -10.33 -36.03 22.04
C LEU A 656 -9.81 -37.48 21.99
N LEU A 657 -10.19 -38.23 20.95
CA LEU A 657 -9.31 -39.28 20.44
C LEU A 657 -8.26 -38.59 19.54
N LEU A 658 -7.10 -38.32 20.12
CA LEU A 658 -5.87 -37.92 19.42
C LEU A 658 -5.43 -39.04 18.43
N PRO A 659 -4.31 -38.86 17.74
CA PRO A 659 -4.09 -38.35 16.38
C PRO A 659 -4.45 -39.34 15.24
N GLU A 660 -5.08 -40.48 15.53
CA GLU A 660 -5.34 -41.53 14.50
C GLU A 660 -6.75 -41.48 13.90
N HIS A 661 -7.57 -40.51 14.30
CA HIS A 661 -8.89 -40.37 13.70
C HIS A 661 -8.73 -39.78 12.28
N PRO A 662 -9.27 -40.42 11.22
CA PRO A 662 -9.10 -39.99 9.82
C PRO A 662 -9.67 -38.59 9.49
N LEU A 663 -10.24 -37.90 10.47
CA LEU A 663 -10.72 -36.52 10.40
C LEU A 663 -9.64 -35.48 10.72
N PHE A 664 -8.49 -35.91 11.25
CA PHE A 664 -7.39 -35.04 11.71
C PHE A 664 -6.04 -35.37 11.04
N ASP A 665 -6.07 -36.17 9.98
CA ASP A 665 -4.91 -36.45 9.14
C ASP A 665 -4.57 -35.14 8.38
N VAL A 666 -3.70 -34.33 8.98
CA VAL A 666 -3.15 -33.12 8.37
C VAL A 666 -1.79 -33.50 7.80
N PRO A 667 -1.65 -33.67 6.47
CA PRO A 667 -0.35 -33.72 5.86
C PRO A 667 0.39 -32.43 6.24
N SER A 668 1.57 -32.62 6.84
CA SER A 668 2.39 -31.63 7.55
C SER A 668 2.82 -30.38 6.77
N ASN A 669 2.34 -30.16 5.54
CA ASN A 669 2.82 -29.09 4.66
C ASN A 669 1.78 -28.03 4.25
N THR A 670 0.49 -28.07 4.65
CA THR A 670 -0.50 -27.08 4.15
C THR A 670 -1.62 -26.59 5.09
N GLY A 671 -1.68 -27.00 6.36
CA GLY A 671 -2.71 -26.53 7.31
C GLY A 671 -2.11 -26.01 8.62
N SER A 672 -2.73 -24.98 9.21
CA SER A 672 -2.30 -24.37 10.48
C SER A 672 -3.46 -24.18 11.46
N VAL A 673 -3.15 -24.19 12.76
CA VAL A 673 -4.07 -23.85 13.84
C VAL A 673 -3.76 -22.42 14.31
N ILE A 674 -4.79 -21.58 14.31
CA ILE A 674 -4.74 -20.19 14.78
C ILE A 674 -5.55 -20.08 16.05
N ILE A 675 -4.95 -19.54 17.11
CA ILE A 675 -5.59 -19.32 18.40
C ILE A 675 -5.55 -17.84 18.73
N THR A 676 -6.70 -17.31 19.13
CA THR A 676 -6.91 -15.90 19.50
C THR A 676 -7.57 -15.80 20.87
N GLU A 677 -7.41 -14.67 21.53
CA GLU A 677 -8.14 -14.38 22.77
C GLU A 677 -9.64 -14.34 22.48
N LYS A 678 -10.44 -15.06 23.28
CA LYS A 678 -11.89 -14.88 23.24
C LYS A 678 -12.23 -13.61 24.03
N VAL A 679 -12.79 -12.63 23.34
CA VAL A 679 -13.16 -11.33 23.92
C VAL A 679 -14.64 -11.37 24.34
N ASP A 680 -14.94 -10.80 25.51
CA ASP A 680 -16.27 -10.78 26.12
C ASP A 680 -17.04 -9.51 25.74
N GLY A 681 -18.03 -9.65 24.86
CA GLY A 681 -18.80 -8.54 24.34
C GLY A 681 -20.15 -8.95 23.76
N ALA A 682 -20.72 -8.06 22.94
CA ALA A 682 -21.91 -8.35 22.16
C ALA A 682 -21.53 -8.70 20.72
N ASN A 683 -21.93 -9.89 20.28
CA ASN A 683 -21.68 -10.35 18.91
C ASN A 683 -22.23 -9.32 17.90
N MET A 684 -21.40 -8.93 16.94
CA MET A 684 -21.76 -7.93 15.95
C MET A 684 -21.25 -8.32 14.57
N ALA A 685 -22.05 -8.00 13.55
CA ALA A 685 -21.63 -8.15 12.17
C ALA A 685 -22.05 -6.98 11.29
N PHE A 686 -21.22 -6.69 10.30
CA PHE A 686 -21.41 -5.63 9.30
C PHE A 686 -21.50 -6.24 7.91
N SER A 687 -22.51 -5.85 7.14
CA SER A 687 -22.66 -6.18 5.71
C SER A 687 -23.18 -4.97 4.94
N LEU A 688 -23.19 -5.04 3.61
CA LEU A 688 -23.80 -3.99 2.78
C LEU A 688 -25.26 -4.30 2.47
N SER A 689 -26.05 -3.25 2.23
CA SER A 689 -27.36 -3.34 1.59
C SER A 689 -27.24 -3.77 0.11
N SER A 690 -28.36 -4.15 -0.51
CA SER A 690 -28.41 -4.63 -1.90
C SER A 690 -28.01 -3.58 -2.95
N ASP A 691 -28.07 -2.30 -2.60
CA ASP A 691 -27.57 -1.15 -3.39
C ASP A 691 -26.18 -0.68 -2.95
N GLY A 692 -25.66 -1.24 -1.85
CA GLY A 692 -24.42 -0.81 -1.22
C GLY A 692 -24.45 0.61 -0.68
N SER A 693 -25.63 1.23 -0.51
CA SER A 693 -25.78 2.59 0.01
C SER A 693 -25.65 2.67 1.53
N GLN A 694 -25.98 1.57 2.22
CA GLN A 694 -26.01 1.48 3.67
C GLN A 694 -25.15 0.32 4.19
N ILE A 695 -24.57 0.55 5.37
CA ILE A 695 -23.98 -0.50 6.20
C ILE A 695 -25.09 -1.06 7.08
N ILE A 696 -25.35 -2.34 6.92
CA ILE A 696 -26.31 -3.08 7.72
C ILE A 696 -25.58 -3.67 8.91
N VAL A 697 -26.05 -3.33 10.12
CA VAL A 697 -25.50 -3.85 11.37
C VAL A 697 -26.44 -4.90 11.93
N GLN A 698 -25.91 -6.09 12.18
CA GLN A 698 -26.61 -7.17 12.86
C GLN A 698 -25.95 -7.50 14.19
N ASN A 699 -26.79 -7.77 15.19
CA ASN A 699 -26.40 -8.56 16.36
C ASN A 699 -26.68 -10.06 16.03
N ARG A 700 -26.61 -10.95 17.01
CA ARG A 700 -26.71 -12.41 16.85
C ARG A 700 -27.96 -12.90 16.12
N SER A 701 -29.11 -12.22 16.26
CA SER A 701 -30.39 -12.70 15.70
C SER A 701 -31.34 -11.61 15.22
N HIS A 702 -30.94 -10.34 15.25
CA HIS A 702 -31.73 -9.20 14.77
C HIS A 702 -30.81 -8.08 14.31
N TYR A 703 -31.32 -7.19 13.46
CA TYR A 703 -30.63 -5.96 13.07
C TYR A 703 -30.68 -4.94 14.21
N VAL A 704 -29.63 -4.14 14.34
CA VAL A 704 -29.50 -3.14 15.41
C VAL A 704 -29.11 -1.78 14.84
N ASN A 705 -29.46 -0.74 15.58
CA ASN A 705 -29.14 0.66 15.31
C ASN A 705 -28.89 1.39 16.64
N PRO A 706 -28.49 2.68 16.62
CA PRO A 706 -28.19 3.42 17.84
C PRO A 706 -29.37 3.61 18.81
N SER A 707 -30.61 3.45 18.37
CA SER A 707 -31.81 3.52 19.20
C SER A 707 -32.28 2.17 19.73
N SER A 708 -31.64 1.06 19.33
CA SER A 708 -32.08 -0.30 19.70
C SER A 708 -31.84 -0.63 21.17
N HIS A 709 -30.72 -0.20 21.74
CA HIS A 709 -30.35 -0.41 23.15
C HIS A 709 -29.25 0.57 23.57
N GLU A 710 -29.13 0.88 24.87
CA GLU A 710 -28.15 1.85 25.38
C GLU A 710 -26.69 1.49 25.00
N GLN A 711 -26.37 0.19 25.01
CA GLN A 711 -25.07 -0.33 24.58
C GLN A 711 -24.68 0.02 23.13
N PHE A 712 -25.66 0.30 22.26
CA PHE A 712 -25.45 0.64 20.85
C PHE A 712 -25.49 2.14 20.58
N LYS A 713 -25.65 2.98 21.62
CA LYS A 713 -25.78 4.45 21.45
C LYS A 713 -24.60 5.08 20.71
N LYS A 714 -23.39 4.53 20.86
CA LYS A 714 -22.16 4.99 20.17
C LYS A 714 -21.88 4.28 18.84
N LEU A 715 -22.72 3.31 18.45
CA LEU A 715 -22.54 2.55 17.22
C LEU A 715 -22.57 3.44 15.97
N GLY A 716 -23.46 4.43 15.93
CA GLY A 716 -23.57 5.33 14.77
C GLY A 716 -22.28 6.10 14.51
N LEU A 717 -21.70 6.69 15.57
CA LEU A 717 -20.42 7.41 15.48
C LEU A 717 -19.28 6.50 15.02
N TRP A 718 -19.25 5.25 15.49
CA TRP A 718 -18.24 4.28 15.07
C TRP A 718 -18.43 3.90 13.59
N VAL A 719 -19.65 3.56 13.18
CA VAL A 719 -19.96 3.23 11.77
C VAL A 719 -19.62 4.40 10.84
N ASP A 720 -19.92 5.64 11.23
CA ASP A 720 -19.60 6.83 10.44
C ASP A 720 -18.08 7.03 10.32
N ALA A 721 -17.33 6.86 11.41
CA ALA A 721 -15.87 6.97 11.42
C ALA A 721 -15.18 5.92 10.53
N HIS A 722 -15.75 4.71 10.44
CA HIS A 722 -15.19 3.61 9.65
C HIS A 722 -15.96 3.35 8.33
N ARG A 723 -16.84 4.26 7.91
CA ARG A 723 -17.80 4.02 6.81
C ARG A 723 -17.09 3.65 5.50
N ASP A 724 -16.12 4.46 5.11
CA ASP A 724 -15.41 4.27 3.84
C ASP A 724 -14.51 3.04 3.87
N GLU A 725 -13.95 2.69 5.03
CA GLU A 725 -13.18 1.47 5.24
C GLU A 725 -14.07 0.23 5.12
N LEU A 726 -15.23 0.22 5.80
CA LEU A 726 -16.21 -0.86 5.74
C LEU A 726 -16.77 -1.07 4.34
N ILE A 727 -17.12 0.02 3.64
CA ILE A 727 -17.60 -0.06 2.25
C ILE A 727 -16.51 -0.65 1.35
N ARG A 728 -15.26 -0.19 1.44
CA ARG A 728 -14.14 -0.75 0.65
C ARG A 728 -13.87 -2.22 0.99
N LEU A 729 -13.94 -2.60 2.27
CA LEU A 729 -13.72 -3.96 2.74
C LEU A 729 -14.81 -4.93 2.25
N LEU A 730 -16.08 -4.50 2.27
CA LEU A 730 -17.23 -5.36 1.97
C LEU A 730 -17.64 -5.35 0.49
N ARG A 731 -17.40 -4.24 -0.24
CA ARG A 731 -17.73 -4.08 -1.68
C ARG A 731 -16.71 -4.76 -2.59
N ARG A 732 -16.44 -6.04 -2.34
CA ARG A 732 -15.45 -6.83 -3.11
C ARG A 732 -16.05 -7.53 -4.32
N ASP A 733 -17.36 -7.76 -4.32
CA ASP A 733 -18.08 -8.39 -5.42
C ASP A 733 -19.12 -7.43 -5.99
N LYS A 734 -18.86 -6.90 -7.20
CA LYS A 734 -19.76 -5.97 -7.89
C LYS A 734 -21.08 -6.60 -8.37
N HIS A 735 -21.17 -7.93 -8.35
CA HIS A 735 -22.36 -8.69 -8.73
C HIS A 735 -23.15 -9.17 -7.50
N PHE A 736 -22.53 -9.16 -6.32
CA PHE A 736 -23.18 -9.55 -5.08
C PHE A 736 -22.69 -8.69 -3.91
N LEU A 737 -23.29 -7.51 -3.75
CA LEU A 737 -22.87 -6.53 -2.75
C LEU A 737 -23.06 -7.02 -1.31
N GLU A 738 -24.10 -7.83 -1.03
CA GLU A 738 -24.34 -8.38 0.32
C GLU A 738 -23.50 -9.65 0.62
N ARG A 739 -22.56 -10.03 -0.25
CA ARG A 739 -21.81 -11.30 -0.18
C ARG A 739 -20.99 -11.46 1.09
N TYR A 740 -20.32 -10.41 1.52
CA TYR A 740 -19.37 -10.47 2.64
C TYR A 740 -20.00 -9.94 3.93
N ILE A 741 -19.69 -10.63 5.04
CA ILE A 741 -20.11 -10.22 6.38
C ILE A 741 -18.87 -10.21 7.28
N LEU A 742 -18.52 -9.04 7.81
CA LEU A 742 -17.47 -8.90 8.81
C LEU A 742 -18.06 -9.19 10.19
N PHE A 743 -17.55 -10.21 10.88
CA PHE A 743 -17.93 -10.57 12.25
C PHE A 743 -16.89 -10.09 13.26
N GLY A 744 -17.38 -9.63 14.41
CA GLY A 744 -16.57 -9.21 15.52
C GLY A 744 -17.36 -9.12 16.82
N GLU A 745 -16.72 -8.59 17.85
CA GLU A 745 -17.34 -8.28 19.14
C GLU A 745 -17.45 -6.77 19.33
N TRP A 746 -18.63 -6.32 19.76
CA TRP A 746 -18.88 -4.95 20.20
C TRP A 746 -18.61 -4.84 21.70
N LEU A 747 -17.71 -3.94 22.06
CA LEU A 747 -17.05 -3.89 23.36
C LEU A 747 -17.28 -2.54 24.07
N TYR A 748 -18.34 -1.82 23.71
CA TYR A 748 -18.69 -0.56 24.39
C TYR A 748 -19.06 -0.80 25.86
N ALA A 749 -19.94 -1.78 26.10
CA ALA A 749 -20.43 -2.12 27.42
C ALA A 749 -19.57 -3.19 28.09
N THR A 750 -19.32 -3.04 29.39
CA THR A 750 -18.77 -4.11 30.22
C THR A 750 -19.84 -5.18 30.43
N HIS A 751 -19.56 -6.40 29.97
CA HIS A 751 -20.40 -7.57 30.24
C HIS A 751 -19.93 -8.24 31.54
N SER A 752 -18.94 -9.12 31.45
CA SER A 752 -18.35 -9.85 32.57
C SER A 752 -16.91 -9.40 32.84
N ILE A 753 -16.16 -9.02 31.79
CA ILE A 753 -14.80 -8.51 31.90
C ILE A 753 -14.76 -6.98 31.73
N PRO A 754 -14.26 -6.23 32.74
CA PRO A 754 -14.11 -4.77 32.66
C PRO A 754 -12.82 -4.40 31.92
N TYR A 755 -12.89 -4.37 30.58
CA TYR A 755 -11.71 -4.05 29.79
C TYR A 755 -11.26 -2.60 30.00
N THR A 756 -9.95 -2.38 30.12
CA THR A 756 -9.37 -1.05 30.41
C THR A 756 -8.51 -0.50 29.27
N ARG A 757 -8.03 -1.36 28.36
CA ARG A 757 -7.05 -1.03 27.32
C ARG A 757 -7.42 -1.61 25.95
N LEU A 758 -8.69 -1.49 25.57
CA LEU A 758 -9.11 -1.95 24.23
C LEU A 758 -8.52 -1.04 23.14
N PRO A 759 -8.15 -1.60 21.98
CA PRO A 759 -7.69 -0.81 20.84
C PRO A 759 -8.83 0.03 20.25
N ASP A 760 -10.06 -0.48 20.29
CA ASP A 760 -11.26 0.17 19.76
C ASP A 760 -12.54 -0.45 20.38
N ARG A 761 -13.70 0.13 20.08
CA ARG A 761 -15.04 -0.31 20.52
C ARG A 761 -15.56 -1.53 19.77
N PHE A 762 -14.97 -1.88 18.64
CA PHE A 762 -15.25 -3.10 17.89
C PHE A 762 -13.95 -3.83 17.58
N MET A 763 -13.98 -5.16 17.69
CA MET A 763 -12.85 -6.01 17.29
C MET A 763 -13.33 -7.11 16.35
N ALA A 764 -12.86 -7.08 15.12
CA ALA A 764 -13.13 -8.12 14.12
C ALA A 764 -12.44 -9.43 14.50
N PHE A 765 -13.06 -10.57 14.20
CA PHE A 765 -12.44 -11.90 14.40
C PHE A 765 -12.64 -12.87 13.22
N ASP A 766 -13.68 -12.69 12.40
CA ASP A 766 -13.92 -13.52 11.21
C ASP A 766 -14.57 -12.73 10.06
N LEU A 767 -14.37 -13.19 8.82
CA LEU A 767 -15.03 -12.68 7.62
C LEU A 767 -15.72 -13.85 6.90
N TYR A 768 -17.01 -13.72 6.63
CA TYR A 768 -17.82 -14.76 5.99
C TYR A 768 -18.13 -14.40 4.54
N ASP A 769 -18.02 -15.40 3.65
CA ASP A 769 -18.35 -15.32 2.22
C ASP A 769 -19.60 -16.17 1.93
N ARG A 770 -20.74 -15.49 1.70
CA ARG A 770 -22.03 -16.14 1.40
C ARG A 770 -22.02 -16.96 0.12
N SER A 771 -21.24 -16.56 -0.89
CA SER A 771 -21.29 -17.20 -2.22
C SER A 771 -20.65 -18.59 -2.20
N ASN A 772 -19.61 -18.75 -1.37
CA ASN A 772 -18.90 -20.02 -1.22
C ASN A 772 -19.26 -20.77 0.07
N ASP A 773 -20.06 -20.16 0.95
CA ASP A 773 -20.38 -20.65 2.30
C ASP A 773 -19.13 -21.00 3.13
N ILE A 774 -18.18 -20.06 3.21
CA ILE A 774 -16.93 -20.24 3.94
C ILE A 774 -16.59 -19.04 4.83
N PHE A 775 -15.82 -19.31 5.88
CA PHE A 775 -15.09 -18.29 6.62
C PHE A 775 -13.66 -18.18 6.05
N VAL A 776 -13.22 -16.95 5.82
CA VAL A 776 -11.90 -16.63 5.26
C VAL A 776 -10.81 -16.86 6.32
N ASP A 777 -9.63 -17.32 5.89
CA ASP A 777 -8.50 -17.58 6.78
C ASP A 777 -7.89 -16.30 7.40
N ARG A 778 -7.03 -16.50 8.41
CA ARG A 778 -6.42 -15.41 9.18
C ARG A 778 -5.52 -14.54 8.33
N GLN A 779 -4.68 -15.14 7.48
CA GLN A 779 -3.72 -14.40 6.66
C GLN A 779 -4.44 -13.43 5.70
N THR A 780 -5.48 -13.92 5.02
CA THR A 780 -6.28 -13.09 4.13
C THR A 780 -7.01 -12.01 4.93
N MET A 781 -7.61 -12.34 6.07
CA MET A 781 -8.29 -11.36 6.91
C MET A 781 -7.34 -10.24 7.40
N GLN A 782 -6.13 -10.58 7.84
CA GLN A 782 -5.11 -9.61 8.24
C GLN A 782 -4.74 -8.69 7.08
N THR A 783 -4.45 -9.27 5.90
CA THR A 783 -4.11 -8.49 4.69
C THR A 783 -5.23 -7.52 4.29
N LEU A 784 -6.49 -7.90 4.51
CA LEU A 784 -7.64 -7.06 4.23
C LEU A 784 -7.80 -5.91 5.23
N LEU A 785 -7.53 -6.16 6.52
CA LEU A 785 -7.69 -5.17 7.60
C LEU A 785 -6.46 -4.29 7.82
N ASP A 786 -5.27 -4.68 7.37
CA ASP A 786 -4.02 -3.88 7.48
C ASP A 786 -4.11 -2.50 6.80
N ARG A 787 -5.11 -2.30 5.93
CA ARG A 787 -5.38 -1.03 5.24
C ARG A 787 -6.52 -0.22 5.89
N THR A 788 -6.95 -0.63 7.08
CA THR A 788 -8.06 -0.04 7.82
C THR A 788 -7.65 0.24 9.24
N THR A 789 -8.38 1.12 9.91
CA THR A 789 -8.22 1.37 11.35
C THR A 789 -9.03 0.38 12.20
N ILE A 790 -9.80 -0.51 11.58
CA ILE A 790 -10.61 -1.53 12.25
C ILE A 790 -9.71 -2.56 12.94
N ALA A 791 -9.84 -2.67 14.27
CA ALA A 791 -9.05 -3.60 15.06
C ALA A 791 -9.41 -5.06 14.78
N LEU A 792 -8.39 -5.90 14.61
CA LEU A 792 -8.49 -7.36 14.48
C LEU A 792 -7.98 -8.02 15.77
N VAL A 793 -8.69 -9.03 16.29
CA VAL A 793 -8.26 -9.75 17.50
C VAL A 793 -6.85 -10.33 17.29
N PRO A 794 -5.88 -10.09 18.19
CA PRO A 794 -4.50 -10.52 18.02
C PRO A 794 -4.35 -12.04 18.17
N VAL A 795 -3.42 -12.61 17.40
CA VAL A 795 -3.05 -14.03 17.48
C VAL A 795 -2.24 -14.27 18.76
N MET A 796 -2.63 -15.29 19.52
CA MET A 796 -1.90 -15.81 20.69
C MET A 796 -0.98 -16.97 20.32
N TYR A 797 -1.37 -17.76 19.32
CA TYR A 797 -0.61 -18.91 18.85
C TYR A 797 -0.94 -19.24 17.39
N GLU A 798 0.08 -19.61 16.63
CA GLU A 798 -0.02 -20.15 15.28
C GLU A 798 0.91 -21.36 15.15
N GLY A 799 0.39 -22.50 14.70
CA GLY A 799 1.20 -23.70 14.53
C GLY A 799 0.41 -25.00 14.42
N ARG A 800 0.99 -26.07 14.98
CA ARG A 800 0.34 -27.40 15.08
C ARG A 800 -0.81 -27.36 16.09
N LEU A 801 -1.65 -28.38 16.11
CA LEU A 801 -2.68 -28.50 17.15
C LEU A 801 -2.02 -28.63 18.54
N PRO A 802 -2.31 -27.74 19.51
CA PRO A 802 -1.76 -27.87 20.86
C PRO A 802 -2.37 -29.05 21.63
N SER A 803 -1.63 -29.54 22.64
CA SER A 803 -2.14 -30.55 23.57
C SER A 803 -3.22 -29.99 24.49
N GLU A 804 -3.96 -30.85 25.18
CA GLU A 804 -4.95 -30.44 26.17
C GLU A 804 -4.35 -29.59 27.29
N GLU A 805 -3.15 -29.93 27.76
CA GLU A 805 -2.40 -29.17 28.76
C GLU A 805 -1.99 -27.79 28.23
N GLU A 806 -1.53 -27.71 26.98
CA GLU A 806 -1.16 -26.43 26.34
C GLU A 806 -2.40 -25.52 26.21
N LEU A 807 -3.57 -26.06 25.85
CA LEU A 807 -4.82 -25.30 25.79
C LEU A 807 -5.26 -24.83 27.18
N LYS A 808 -5.10 -25.65 28.22
CA LYS A 808 -5.38 -25.28 29.62
C LYS A 808 -4.44 -24.18 30.11
N ASP A 809 -3.16 -24.21 29.75
CA ASP A 809 -2.21 -23.12 30.06
C ASP A 809 -2.60 -21.81 29.37
N MET A 810 -2.96 -21.87 28.08
CA MET A 810 -3.32 -20.67 27.31
C MET A 810 -4.48 -19.88 27.92
N VAL A 811 -5.50 -20.55 28.49
CA VAL A 811 -6.62 -19.86 29.15
C VAL A 811 -6.27 -19.24 30.50
N GLN A 812 -5.12 -19.59 31.08
CA GLN A 812 -4.62 -18.99 32.33
C GLN A 812 -3.78 -17.73 32.08
N ARG A 813 -3.43 -17.44 30.82
CA ARG A 813 -2.58 -16.29 30.47
C ARG A 813 -3.27 -14.95 30.75
N PRO A 814 -2.48 -13.90 31.06
CA PRO A 814 -3.01 -12.55 31.18
C PRO A 814 -3.60 -12.08 29.85
N SER A 815 -4.73 -11.39 29.92
CA SER A 815 -5.37 -10.72 28.78
C SER A 815 -4.51 -9.54 28.33
N ARG A 816 -4.55 -9.25 27.03
CA ARG A 816 -3.89 -8.06 26.47
C ARG A 816 -4.66 -6.77 26.78
N PHE A 817 -5.94 -6.88 27.18
CA PHE A 817 -6.87 -5.75 27.20
C PHE A 817 -7.26 -5.26 28.60
N TYR A 818 -6.87 -5.98 29.66
CA TYR A 818 -7.11 -5.58 31.05
C TYR A 818 -6.18 -6.31 32.03
N ASP A 819 -6.22 -5.92 33.31
CA ASP A 819 -5.41 -6.50 34.39
C ASP A 819 -6.06 -7.77 34.97
N GLY A 820 -6.15 -8.82 34.14
CA GLY A 820 -6.67 -10.13 34.54
C GLY A 820 -6.43 -11.20 33.48
N ARG A 821 -6.96 -12.41 33.70
CA ARG A 821 -6.82 -13.55 32.75
C ARG A 821 -7.76 -13.40 31.55
N VAL A 822 -7.42 -14.02 30.42
CA VAL A 822 -8.34 -14.13 29.28
C VAL A 822 -9.67 -14.77 29.69
N GLU A 823 -10.77 -14.47 28.99
CA GLU A 823 -12.04 -15.22 29.14
C GLU A 823 -11.81 -16.69 28.78
N GLY A 824 -11.10 -16.87 27.68
CA GLY A 824 -10.85 -18.13 27.03
C GLY A 824 -10.11 -17.91 25.73
N ILE A 825 -10.04 -18.95 24.93
CA ILE A 825 -9.41 -18.95 23.62
C ILE A 825 -10.39 -19.39 22.55
N TYR A 826 -10.30 -18.75 21.39
CA TYR A 826 -10.98 -19.14 20.17
C TYR A 826 -9.97 -19.77 19.21
N VAL A 827 -10.27 -20.99 18.76
CA VAL A 827 -9.38 -21.87 18.00
C VAL A 827 -9.95 -22.08 16.61
N LYS A 828 -9.14 -21.81 15.57
CA LYS A 828 -9.47 -22.03 14.17
C LYS A 828 -8.48 -22.99 13.51
N TRP A 829 -8.99 -23.93 12.73
CA TRP A 829 -8.20 -24.75 11.82
C TRP A 829 -8.33 -24.20 10.41
N GLU A 830 -7.22 -23.84 9.80
CA GLU A 830 -7.19 -23.17 8.51
C GLU A 830 -6.45 -24.04 7.49
N ARG A 831 -7.01 -24.14 6.27
CA ARG A 831 -6.40 -24.90 5.17
C ARG A 831 -6.84 -24.32 3.83
N GLY A 832 -5.86 -23.98 2.99
CA GLY A 832 -6.11 -23.57 1.60
C GLY A 832 -6.98 -22.31 1.48
N GLY A 833 -6.71 -21.26 2.28
CA GLY A 833 -7.43 -19.98 2.15
C GLY A 833 -8.68 -19.85 3.02
N LYS A 834 -9.07 -20.88 3.78
CA LYS A 834 -10.34 -20.92 4.51
C LYS A 834 -10.26 -21.58 5.88
N VAL A 835 -11.19 -21.22 6.76
CA VAL A 835 -11.42 -21.88 8.05
C VAL A 835 -12.24 -23.14 7.83
N VAL A 836 -11.69 -24.29 8.23
CA VAL A 836 -12.31 -25.61 8.09
C VAL A 836 -13.08 -25.99 9.35
N LYS A 837 -12.54 -25.67 10.53
CA LYS A 837 -13.14 -26.00 11.82
C LYS A 837 -12.85 -24.90 12.84
N ARG A 838 -13.73 -24.81 13.84
CA ARG A 838 -13.66 -23.83 14.93
C ARG A 838 -13.98 -24.48 16.26
N GLY A 839 -13.42 -23.95 17.33
CA GLY A 839 -13.68 -24.37 18.70
C GLY A 839 -13.35 -23.27 19.70
N LYS A 840 -13.79 -23.44 20.95
CA LYS A 840 -13.46 -22.56 22.06
C LYS A 840 -13.04 -23.37 23.28
N VAL A 841 -12.24 -22.76 24.15
CA VAL A 841 -12.00 -23.22 25.52
C VAL A 841 -12.20 -22.01 26.42
N VAL A 842 -13.02 -22.14 27.45
CA VAL A 842 -13.36 -21.05 28.38
C VAL A 842 -12.88 -21.47 29.76
N ARG A 843 -12.31 -20.54 30.53
CA ARG A 843 -11.80 -20.85 31.87
C ARG A 843 -12.94 -21.22 32.83
N SER A 844 -12.66 -22.10 33.78
CA SER A 844 -13.65 -22.71 34.68
C SER A 844 -14.38 -21.73 35.61
N ASP A 845 -13.72 -20.65 36.01
CA ASP A 845 -14.27 -19.62 36.90
C ASP A 845 -15.03 -18.50 36.17
N PHE A 846 -15.14 -18.58 34.84
CA PHE A 846 -15.89 -17.61 34.06
C PHE A 846 -17.38 -17.95 34.03
N ILE A 847 -18.20 -17.05 34.56
CA ILE A 847 -19.66 -17.19 34.58
C ILE A 847 -20.23 -16.43 33.39
N ALA A 848 -20.79 -17.14 32.41
CA ALA A 848 -21.51 -16.56 31.28
C ALA A 848 -22.85 -15.95 31.78
N GLY A 849 -22.86 -14.66 32.07
CA GLY A 849 -24.03 -13.98 32.64
C GLY A 849 -25.06 -13.60 31.57
N ASN A 850 -26.18 -14.31 31.49
CA ASN A 850 -27.35 -13.83 30.71
C ASN A 850 -28.32 -12.98 31.54
N GLU A 851 -28.35 -13.10 32.88
CA GLU A 851 -29.33 -12.38 33.73
C GLU A 851 -28.75 -11.21 34.56
N HIS A 852 -27.43 -11.12 34.70
CA HIS A 852 -26.82 -10.23 35.70
C HIS A 852 -26.41 -8.83 35.20
N TRP A 853 -26.19 -8.64 33.90
CA TRP A 853 -25.74 -7.35 33.34
C TRP A 853 -26.89 -6.50 32.79
N SER A 854 -27.95 -7.11 32.23
CA SER A 854 -29.12 -6.38 31.70
C SER A 854 -29.93 -5.65 32.77
N LYS A 855 -29.73 -5.98 34.05
CA LYS A 855 -30.35 -5.33 35.22
C LYS A 855 -29.43 -4.34 35.97
N LYS A 856 -28.16 -4.20 35.57
CA LYS A 856 -27.21 -3.25 36.18
C LYS A 856 -27.08 -1.99 35.31
N ASN A 857 -26.72 -0.87 35.92
CA ASN A 857 -26.36 0.35 35.18
C ASN A 857 -25.20 0.05 34.22
N LEU A 858 -25.32 0.52 32.97
CA LEU A 858 -24.32 0.31 31.92
C LEU A 858 -22.95 0.84 32.35
N GLN A 859 -21.95 -0.03 32.43
CA GLN A 859 -20.55 0.35 32.58
C GLN A 859 -19.86 0.33 31.22
N VAL A 860 -18.99 1.32 30.97
CA VAL A 860 -18.31 1.49 29.68
C VAL A 860 -16.88 1.02 29.80
N ASN A 861 -16.41 0.17 28.86
CA ASN A 861 -15.02 -0.27 28.84
C ASN A 861 -14.04 0.87 28.52
N GLY A 862 -12.78 0.75 28.94
CA GLY A 862 -11.69 1.68 28.64
C GLY A 862 -11.00 1.42 27.28
N LEU A 863 -10.47 2.48 26.68
CA LEU A 863 -9.68 2.44 25.44
C LEU A 863 -8.21 2.78 25.74
N ALA A 864 -7.27 2.16 25.02
CA ALA A 864 -5.83 2.36 25.23
C ALA A 864 -5.33 3.79 24.94
N ASN A 865 -6.06 4.56 24.12
CA ASN A 865 -5.71 5.93 23.70
C ASN A 865 -6.58 7.01 24.36
N ALA A 866 -7.36 6.68 25.39
CA ALA A 866 -8.04 7.70 26.19
C ALA A 866 -7.01 8.33 27.14
N PHE A 867 -6.36 9.40 26.68
CA PHE A 867 -5.79 10.37 27.62
C PHE A 867 -6.94 10.91 28.47
N ASP A 868 -6.93 10.57 29.76
CA ASP A 868 -7.51 11.43 30.79
C ASP A 868 -6.67 12.71 30.92
#